data_AF-O96992-F1
#
_entry.id   AF-O96992-F1
#
_cell.length_a   1.000
_cell.length_b   1.000
_cell.length_c   1.000
_cell.angle_alpha   90.00
_cell.angle_beta   90.00
_cell.angle_gamma   90.00
#
_symmetry.space_group_name_H-M   'P 1'
#
loop_
_entity.id
_entity.type
_entity.pdbx_description
1 polymer ?
#
loop_
_entity_poly.entity_id
_entity_poly.type
_entity_poly.pdbx_seq_one_letter_code
_entity_poly.pdbx_strand_id
1 'polypeptide(L)'
;DEPDGVSKYQKQHDVYYAFYKIFEPLRESNLVEKAATFNPVGDVSMYKDGGVAVQNLMYELTHQRLLEKKHWAVATNKRHLEEAIMLFEVFMQCKDWNCVASNAAYFRERVNEEEFIYAAYHAIKHSPLTQHVVLPAIYEVKPRHFTKTQIAEEAYEAKEMKLRNVFFQNNFTGTPNDIEHRVAYFREDIGVGTHHLMIHLENPFWWKDTYGYHIDRKGENFFYAYHQLLNRYEAERISNHLPPLEELKLDKPLKQGFAPQTTYNFGGPFATRNDNVHLQDVDNVGRIHEIVHMEDRIHDAIAHGYVEDEQGNKINIENEQGIDILGDIIQSSLYSPNRKYYGNLTTLAYTMLDHQTDPKNKYDTPPGVLAHLETLPRDPAAWRLHKRIDNIFREHIDSLPPYTKEQLEFTGITVSDVQIQGSLETYFEEYKYDLINGLNDNTTETEFYGIYATMPRLNHKEFSYKIHVQNNNGASKKAVIRLLAMPYRDGNGAIIPFDEGRWLAIEMDLFVKTLTSGDNEIDRKSSEASITVPDVPTYKTLVEKTENRENLEMYESSTGIPNRLLLPKGCEEGTEFRLPVAVTDAENDVNDESIITMQKYHHYGVRGVQPDNRPFGYPLDRRVPDEHIVDEVSNIKATMVKVYNHNVFIPLS
;
A
#
# COMPACT_ATOMS: atom_id res chain seq x y z
N ASP A 1 17.00 23.28 3.78
CA ASP A 1 17.63 23.52 5.10
C ASP A 1 17.24 22.42 6.05
N GLU A 2 18.22 21.67 6.55
CA GLU A 2 18.01 20.59 7.54
C GLU A 2 17.83 21.23 8.93
N PRO A 3 16.65 21.10 9.58
CA PRO A 3 16.31 21.85 10.79
C PRO A 3 17.20 21.53 12.00
N ASP A 4 17.89 20.38 11.98
CA ASP A 4 18.79 19.88 13.03
C ASP A 4 20.28 19.91 12.64
N GLY A 5 20.61 20.46 11.46
CA GLY A 5 21.99 20.58 10.99
C GLY A 5 22.66 19.27 10.56
N VAL A 6 21.94 18.13 10.60
CA VAL A 6 22.45 16.84 10.09
C VAL A 6 22.06 16.68 8.63
N SER A 7 23.04 16.41 7.75
CA SER A 7 22.77 16.27 6.32
C SER A 7 21.86 15.07 6.01
N LYS A 8 20.95 15.20 5.02
CA LYS A 8 20.13 14.07 4.53
C LYS A 8 20.93 12.81 4.20
N TYR A 9 22.15 12.94 3.67
CA TYR A 9 23.01 11.80 3.36
C TYR A 9 23.48 11.04 4.61
N GLN A 10 23.75 11.74 5.71
CA GLN A 10 24.08 11.09 6.98
C GLN A 10 22.84 10.38 7.56
N LYS A 11 21.68 11.03 7.53
CA LYS A 11 20.42 10.42 7.97
C LYS A 11 20.12 9.15 7.18
N GLN A 12 20.29 9.24 5.86
CA GLN A 12 20.11 8.14 4.94
C GLN A 12 21.11 7.00 5.19
N HIS A 13 22.38 7.31 5.42
CA HIS A 13 23.41 6.35 5.79
C HIS A 13 23.04 5.60 7.07
N ASP A 14 22.73 6.32 8.16
CA ASP A 14 22.38 5.73 9.45
C ASP A 14 21.15 4.79 9.31
N VAL A 15 20.15 5.19 8.52
CA VAL A 15 18.96 4.37 8.25
C VAL A 15 19.31 3.07 7.51
N TYR A 16 20.13 3.15 6.46
CA TYR A 16 20.53 1.93 5.73
C TYR A 16 21.26 0.95 6.63
N TYR A 17 22.22 1.43 7.42
CA TYR A 17 23.00 0.56 8.29
C TYR A 17 22.22 0.07 9.52
N ALA A 18 21.17 0.79 9.94
CA ALA A 18 20.23 0.28 10.94
C ALA A 18 19.42 -0.91 10.41
N PHE A 19 19.05 -0.95 9.13
CA PHE A 19 18.30 -2.08 8.56
C PHE A 19 19.17 -3.15 7.89
N TYR A 20 20.44 -2.85 7.60
CA TYR A 20 21.37 -3.86 7.12
C TYR A 20 21.54 -4.96 8.17
N LYS A 21 21.43 -6.22 7.73
CA LYS A 21 21.54 -7.42 8.56
C LYS A 21 20.73 -7.29 9.84
N ILE A 22 19.47 -6.85 9.71
CA ILE A 22 18.60 -6.52 10.85
C ILE A 22 18.45 -7.66 11.89
N PHE A 23 18.61 -8.91 11.44
CA PHE A 23 18.56 -10.12 12.26
C PHE A 23 19.89 -10.51 12.93
N GLU A 24 20.91 -9.68 12.78
CA GLU A 24 22.25 -9.82 13.38
C GLU A 24 22.65 -8.51 14.09
N PRO A 25 23.68 -8.53 14.97
CA PRO A 25 24.18 -7.32 15.61
C PRO A 25 24.62 -6.23 14.61
N LEU A 26 24.51 -4.97 15.00
CA LEU A 26 24.97 -3.80 14.25
C LEU A 26 26.43 -3.94 13.82
N ARG A 27 26.74 -3.44 12.63
CA ARG A 27 28.09 -3.49 12.03
C ARG A 27 28.71 -2.11 11.80
N GLU A 28 27.90 -1.08 11.64
CA GLU A 28 28.40 0.28 11.42
C GLU A 28 28.92 0.87 12.73
N SER A 29 30.18 1.28 12.74
CA SER A 29 30.93 1.62 13.96
C SER A 29 30.26 2.70 14.82
N ASN A 30 29.70 3.75 14.21
CA ASN A 30 29.05 4.83 14.96
C ASN A 30 27.73 4.36 15.59
N LEU A 31 26.91 3.58 14.88
CA LEU A 31 25.71 2.96 15.46
C LEU A 31 26.06 1.94 16.55
N VAL A 32 27.13 1.14 16.36
CA VAL A 32 27.62 0.20 17.39
C VAL A 32 28.02 0.95 18.67
N GLU A 33 28.79 2.04 18.54
CA GLU A 33 29.19 2.88 19.67
C GLU A 33 27.97 3.47 20.39
N LYS A 34 26.99 4.00 19.65
CA LYS A 34 25.73 4.50 20.20
C LYS A 34 24.97 3.41 20.94
N ALA A 35 24.82 2.22 20.36
CA ALA A 35 24.10 1.10 20.97
C ALA A 35 24.72 0.65 22.30
N ALA A 36 26.04 0.79 22.44
CA ALA A 36 26.81 0.41 23.63
C ALA A 36 26.81 1.48 24.72
N THR A 37 26.90 2.77 24.35
CA THR A 37 27.16 3.86 25.29
C THR A 37 25.94 4.71 25.62
N PHE A 38 24.92 4.72 24.76
CA PHE A 38 23.73 5.55 24.95
C PHE A 38 22.88 5.07 26.13
N ASN A 39 22.44 6.01 26.96
CA ASN A 39 21.44 5.80 28.00
C ASN A 39 20.15 6.54 27.60
N PRO A 40 19.09 5.83 27.17
CA PRO A 40 17.85 6.46 26.69
C PRO A 40 17.17 7.39 27.71
N VAL A 41 17.36 7.13 29.01
CA VAL A 41 16.79 7.94 30.11
C VAL A 41 17.83 8.85 30.79
N GLY A 42 19.05 8.92 30.24
CA GLY A 42 20.15 9.70 30.81
C GLY A 42 19.96 11.22 30.64
N ASP A 43 19.34 11.64 29.55
CA ASP A 43 18.94 13.02 29.29
C ASP A 43 17.53 13.06 28.70
N VAL A 44 16.53 13.29 29.53
CA VAL A 44 15.13 13.35 29.07
C VAL A 44 14.79 14.64 28.32
N SER A 45 15.69 15.63 28.30
CA SER A 45 15.46 16.90 27.61
C SER A 45 15.52 16.75 26.08
N MET A 46 16.09 15.67 25.57
CA MET A 46 16.14 15.35 24.13
C MET A 46 14.79 14.92 23.53
N TYR A 47 13.78 14.69 24.39
CA TYR A 47 12.42 14.32 23.99
C TYR A 47 11.43 15.48 24.19
N LYS A 48 10.43 15.59 23.32
CA LYS A 48 9.37 16.61 23.35
C LYS A 48 8.41 16.42 24.54
N ASP A 49 8.22 15.19 24.99
CA ASP A 49 7.34 14.80 26.09
C ASP A 49 8.02 14.76 27.47
N GLY A 50 9.28 15.21 27.57
CA GLY A 50 10.05 15.11 28.81
C GLY A 50 10.46 13.68 29.18
N GLY A 51 10.51 12.77 28.21
CA GLY A 51 11.02 11.41 28.36
C GLY A 51 9.99 10.38 28.82
N VAL A 52 8.69 10.70 28.79
CA VAL A 52 7.61 9.79 29.23
C VAL A 52 7.58 8.51 28.40
N ALA A 53 7.59 8.62 27.06
CA ALA A 53 7.56 7.48 26.15
C ALA A 53 8.78 6.56 26.36
N VAL A 54 9.98 7.13 26.45
CA VAL A 54 11.20 6.33 26.61
C VAL A 54 11.29 5.68 27.99
N GLN A 55 10.81 6.35 29.04
CA GLN A 55 10.73 5.75 30.37
C GLN A 55 9.76 4.57 30.41
N ASN A 56 8.63 4.66 29.71
CA ASN A 56 7.67 3.56 29.59
C ASN A 56 8.29 2.35 28.88
N LEU A 57 8.91 2.55 27.71
CA LEU A 57 9.57 1.46 26.98
C LEU A 57 10.73 0.85 27.78
N MET A 58 11.53 1.67 28.45
CA MET A 58 12.62 1.21 29.31
C MET A 58 12.10 0.44 30.52
N TYR A 59 10.93 0.79 31.07
CA TYR A 59 10.30 0.01 32.13
C TYR A 59 9.98 -1.41 31.65
N GLU A 60 9.31 -1.56 30.51
CA GLU A 60 8.98 -2.87 29.93
C GLU A 60 10.24 -3.69 29.60
N LEU A 61 11.26 -3.04 29.02
CA LEU A 61 12.54 -3.67 28.69
C LEU A 61 13.27 -4.17 29.95
N THR A 62 13.42 -3.32 30.98
CA THR A 62 14.17 -3.67 32.20
C THR A 62 13.46 -4.71 33.06
N HIS A 63 12.14 -4.84 32.92
CA HIS A 63 11.34 -5.88 33.57
C HIS A 63 11.16 -7.13 32.72
N GLN A 64 11.83 -7.23 31.56
CA GLN A 64 11.80 -8.39 30.65
C GLN A 64 10.37 -8.73 30.19
N ARG A 65 9.59 -7.70 29.86
CA ARG A 65 8.19 -7.83 29.41
C ARG A 65 8.01 -7.67 27.90
N LEU A 66 9.09 -7.36 27.19
CA LEU A 66 9.08 -7.28 25.72
C LEU A 66 9.25 -8.66 25.09
N LEU A 67 8.76 -8.80 23.86
CA LEU A 67 8.95 -9.96 23.01
C LEU A 67 10.44 -10.25 22.82
N GLU A 68 10.79 -11.53 22.86
CA GLU A 68 12.17 -11.94 22.67
C GLU A 68 12.65 -11.68 21.23
N LYS A 69 13.96 -11.41 21.10
CA LYS A 69 14.62 -11.34 19.79
C LYS A 69 14.58 -12.70 19.09
N LYS A 70 14.72 -12.69 17.77
CA LYS A 70 14.69 -13.89 16.92
C LYS A 70 13.38 -14.67 17.06
N HIS A 71 12.28 -13.93 17.10
CA HIS A 71 10.92 -14.45 17.08
C HIS A 71 10.12 -13.68 16.03
N TRP A 72 9.10 -14.29 15.43
CA TRP A 72 8.19 -13.57 14.55
C TRP A 72 7.35 -12.56 15.36
N ALA A 73 7.05 -11.41 14.78
CA ALA A 73 6.05 -10.48 15.32
C ALA A 73 5.07 -10.09 14.21
N VAL A 74 3.85 -9.74 14.59
CA VAL A 74 2.75 -9.40 13.68
C VAL A 74 1.87 -8.32 14.30
N ALA A 75 1.45 -7.34 13.49
CA ALA A 75 0.63 -6.22 13.96
C ALA A 75 -0.80 -6.63 14.35
N THR A 76 -1.24 -7.82 13.93
CA THR A 76 -2.53 -8.41 14.34
C THR A 76 -2.52 -8.93 15.78
N ASN A 77 -1.34 -9.20 16.35
CA ASN A 77 -1.21 -9.51 17.77
C ASN A 77 -1.16 -8.20 18.57
N LYS A 78 -2.13 -8.04 19.50
CA LYS A 78 -2.29 -6.82 20.30
C LYS A 78 -1.04 -6.43 21.09
N ARG A 79 -0.33 -7.43 21.65
CA ARG A 79 0.86 -7.17 22.46
C ARG A 79 2.06 -6.79 21.59
N HIS A 80 2.29 -7.51 20.50
CA HIS A 80 3.37 -7.17 19.56
C HIS A 80 3.19 -5.75 19.00
N LEU A 81 1.94 -5.39 18.66
CA LEU A 81 1.62 -4.05 18.19
C LEU A 81 1.84 -2.98 19.27
N GLU A 82 1.42 -3.23 20.51
CA GLU A 82 1.64 -2.31 21.63
C GLU A 82 3.14 -2.04 21.84
N GLU A 83 3.98 -3.08 21.79
CA GLU A 83 5.43 -2.97 21.94
C GLU A 83 6.08 -2.18 20.81
N ALA A 84 5.70 -2.46 19.56
CA ALA A 84 6.17 -1.68 18.41
C ALA A 84 5.72 -0.21 18.49
N ILE A 85 4.49 0.07 18.95
CA ILE A 85 4.00 1.44 19.15
C ILE A 85 4.80 2.15 20.25
N MET A 86 5.15 1.49 21.36
CA MET A 86 6.00 2.10 22.40
C MET A 86 7.34 2.58 21.82
N LEU A 87 7.97 1.78 20.95
CA LEU A 87 9.20 2.18 20.27
C LEU A 87 8.99 3.30 19.26
N PHE A 88 7.91 3.24 18.47
CA PHE A 88 7.51 4.32 17.56
C PHE A 88 7.33 5.64 18.32
N GLU A 89 6.67 5.62 19.48
CA GLU A 89 6.46 6.80 20.32
C GLU A 89 7.79 7.41 20.75
N VAL A 90 8.78 6.61 21.16
CA VAL A 90 10.14 7.12 21.47
C VAL A 90 10.74 7.89 20.30
N PHE A 91 10.69 7.31 19.09
CA PHE A 91 11.22 7.98 17.89
C PHE A 91 10.48 9.27 17.57
N MET A 92 9.15 9.27 17.67
CA MET A 92 8.34 10.44 17.41
C MET A 92 8.54 11.55 18.44
N GLN A 93 9.01 11.25 19.65
CA GLN A 93 9.30 12.26 20.68
C GLN A 93 10.68 12.88 20.56
N CYS A 94 11.62 12.33 19.79
CA CYS A 94 12.95 12.92 19.61
C CYS A 94 12.90 14.34 19.00
N LYS A 95 13.76 15.23 19.51
CA LYS A 95 13.88 16.63 19.03
C LYS A 95 14.86 16.82 17.87
N ASP A 96 15.82 15.92 17.73
CA ASP A 96 16.86 15.97 16.70
C ASP A 96 17.24 14.57 16.18
N TRP A 97 17.97 14.51 15.08
CA TRP A 97 18.43 13.25 14.50
C TRP A 97 19.33 12.44 15.43
N ASN A 98 20.17 13.09 16.25
CA ASN A 98 21.06 12.36 17.14
C ASN A 98 20.28 11.56 18.19
N CYS A 99 19.18 12.11 18.71
CA CYS A 99 18.22 11.38 19.55
C CYS A 99 17.65 10.17 18.81
N VAL A 100 17.20 10.34 17.56
CA VAL A 100 16.63 9.26 16.75
C VAL A 100 17.64 8.15 16.52
N ALA A 101 18.82 8.49 15.98
CA ALA A 101 19.88 7.53 15.66
C ALA A 101 20.39 6.79 16.90
N SER A 102 20.51 7.47 18.05
CA SER A 102 20.98 6.85 19.30
C SER A 102 19.94 5.90 19.90
N ASN A 103 18.65 6.28 19.91
CA ASN A 103 17.57 5.38 20.33
C ASN A 103 17.44 4.20 19.36
N ALA A 104 17.51 4.44 18.05
CA ALA A 104 17.41 3.38 17.05
C ALA A 104 18.53 2.35 17.22
N ALA A 105 19.78 2.81 17.37
CA ALA A 105 20.91 1.94 17.64
C ALA A 105 20.74 1.15 18.95
N TYR A 106 20.31 1.80 20.03
CA TYR A 106 20.12 1.16 21.33
C TYR A 106 19.03 0.08 21.32
N PHE A 107 17.86 0.40 20.77
CA PHE A 107 16.72 -0.51 20.77
C PHE A 107 16.84 -1.60 19.71
N ARG A 108 17.45 -1.37 18.54
CA ARG A 108 17.72 -2.43 17.55
C ARG A 108 18.45 -3.64 18.16
N GLU A 109 19.37 -3.39 19.09
CA GLU A 109 20.10 -4.46 19.77
C GLU A 109 19.27 -5.20 20.84
N ARG A 110 18.15 -4.64 21.29
CA ARG A 110 17.45 -5.06 22.53
C ARG A 110 15.98 -5.43 22.35
N VAL A 111 15.32 -4.95 21.30
CA VAL A 111 13.93 -5.30 20.98
C VAL A 111 13.89 -6.34 19.86
N ASN A 112 12.73 -6.97 19.70
CA ASN A 112 12.47 -7.87 18.57
C ASN A 112 12.68 -7.15 17.23
N GLU A 113 13.27 -7.85 16.26
CA GLU A 113 13.66 -7.28 14.98
C GLU A 113 12.47 -6.86 14.12
N GLU A 114 11.37 -7.62 14.17
CA GLU A 114 10.14 -7.33 13.44
C GLU A 114 9.43 -6.10 14.04
N GLU A 115 9.39 -5.99 15.37
CA GLU A 115 8.85 -4.81 16.07
C GLU A 115 9.70 -3.56 15.80
N PHE A 116 11.02 -3.70 15.75
CA PHE A 116 11.92 -2.61 15.35
C PHE A 116 11.63 -2.16 13.91
N ILE A 117 11.52 -3.10 12.96
CA ILE A 117 11.21 -2.79 11.56
C ILE A 117 9.89 -2.04 11.48
N TYR A 118 8.84 -2.55 12.12
CA TYR A 118 7.53 -1.91 12.14
C TYR A 118 7.59 -0.49 12.70
N ALA A 119 8.18 -0.31 13.89
CA ALA A 119 8.27 0.98 14.56
C ALA A 119 9.10 2.00 13.77
N ALA A 120 10.25 1.58 13.26
CA ALA A 120 11.17 2.45 12.53
C ALA A 120 10.60 2.85 11.15
N TYR A 121 9.94 1.94 10.42
CA TYR A 121 9.28 2.29 9.16
C TYR A 121 8.19 3.35 9.35
N HIS A 122 7.32 3.20 10.35
CA HIS A 122 6.30 4.21 10.67
C HIS A 122 6.94 5.53 11.12
N ALA A 123 7.96 5.49 11.98
CA ALA A 123 8.63 6.70 12.46
C ALA A 123 9.33 7.45 11.32
N ILE A 124 9.98 6.74 10.39
CA ILE A 124 10.60 7.34 9.20
C ILE A 124 9.56 7.99 8.30
N LYS A 125 8.38 7.38 8.15
CA LYS A 125 7.31 7.96 7.35
C LYS A 125 6.73 9.25 7.95
N HIS A 126 6.56 9.28 9.27
CA HIS A 126 5.78 10.32 9.96
C HIS A 126 6.63 11.42 10.62
N SER A 127 7.89 11.16 10.94
CA SER A 127 8.73 12.13 11.65
C SER A 127 9.17 13.27 10.74
N PRO A 128 9.11 14.54 11.20
CA PRO A 128 9.70 15.65 10.44
C PRO A 128 11.24 15.54 10.33
N LEU A 129 11.90 14.76 11.21
CA LEU A 129 13.35 14.59 11.22
C LEU A 129 13.86 13.70 10.08
N THR A 130 13.00 12.86 9.53
CA THR A 130 13.28 11.89 8.46
C THR A 130 12.79 12.37 7.10
N GLN A 131 12.48 13.67 6.96
CA GLN A 131 12.18 14.25 5.67
C GLN A 131 13.35 13.97 4.71
N HIS A 132 13.03 13.49 3.50
CA HIS A 132 14.00 13.11 2.47
C HIS A 132 14.79 11.81 2.71
N VAL A 133 14.45 11.04 3.75
CA VAL A 133 14.98 9.68 3.92
C VAL A 133 14.15 8.70 3.10
N VAL A 134 14.83 7.90 2.28
CA VAL A 134 14.26 6.80 1.53
C VAL A 134 14.30 5.53 2.38
N LEU A 135 13.14 4.88 2.49
CA LEU A 135 13.04 3.57 3.14
C LEU A 135 13.68 2.50 2.25
N PRO A 136 14.47 1.57 2.83
CA PRO A 136 14.90 0.39 2.10
C PRO A 136 13.70 -0.44 1.65
N ALA A 137 13.82 -1.12 0.52
CA ALA A 137 12.79 -2.01 0.05
C ALA A 137 12.56 -3.16 1.05
N ILE A 138 11.31 -3.36 1.51
CA ILE A 138 11.00 -4.36 2.54
C ILE A 138 11.36 -5.78 2.10
N TYR A 139 11.29 -6.08 0.81
CA TYR A 139 11.69 -7.36 0.23
C TYR A 139 13.21 -7.61 0.26
N GLU A 140 14.03 -6.59 0.51
CA GLU A 140 15.45 -6.77 0.80
C GLU A 140 15.76 -6.64 2.30
N VAL A 141 14.87 -6.06 3.12
CA VAL A 141 15.00 -6.12 4.60
C VAL A 141 14.64 -7.51 5.13
N LYS A 142 13.53 -8.07 4.61
CA LYS A 142 12.97 -9.36 5.02
C LYS A 142 12.88 -10.33 3.82
N PRO A 143 13.98 -10.65 3.13
CA PRO A 143 13.92 -11.38 1.86
C PRO A 143 13.33 -12.79 1.96
N ARG A 144 13.39 -13.45 3.12
CA ARG A 144 12.75 -14.78 3.29
C ARG A 144 11.21 -14.75 3.24
N HIS A 145 10.58 -13.60 3.47
CA HIS A 145 9.12 -13.45 3.33
C HIS A 145 8.66 -13.56 1.87
N PHE A 146 9.55 -13.25 0.93
CA PHE A 146 9.27 -13.17 -0.52
C PHE A 146 9.99 -14.27 -1.32
N THR A 147 10.99 -14.91 -0.73
CA THR A 147 11.85 -15.89 -1.39
C THR A 147 11.48 -17.29 -0.95
N LYS A 148 11.23 -18.19 -1.91
CA LYS A 148 10.91 -19.59 -1.60
C LYS A 148 11.98 -20.20 -0.70
N THR A 149 11.55 -21.04 0.25
CA THR A 149 12.45 -21.68 1.22
C THR A 149 13.61 -22.40 0.52
N GLN A 150 13.33 -23.14 -0.55
CA GLN A 150 14.39 -23.80 -1.33
C GLN A 150 15.46 -22.82 -1.82
N ILE A 151 15.04 -21.69 -2.40
CA ILE A 151 15.96 -20.68 -2.94
C ILE A 151 16.75 -19.99 -1.81
N ALA A 152 16.12 -19.74 -0.67
CA ALA A 152 16.81 -19.18 0.50
C ALA A 152 17.89 -20.12 1.03
N GLU A 153 17.66 -21.44 1.03
CA GLU A 153 18.67 -22.43 1.44
C GLU A 153 19.81 -22.55 0.40
N GLU A 154 19.50 -22.56 -0.90
CA GLU A 154 20.53 -22.53 -1.97
C GLU A 154 21.39 -21.26 -1.89
N ALA A 155 20.79 -20.11 -1.58
CA ALA A 155 21.49 -18.86 -1.36
C ALA A 155 22.40 -18.90 -0.11
N TYR A 156 21.96 -19.57 0.95
CA TYR A 156 22.78 -19.79 2.14
C TYR A 156 24.00 -20.66 1.84
N GLU A 157 23.82 -21.76 1.10
CA GLU A 157 24.92 -22.63 0.65
C GLU A 157 25.93 -21.86 -0.20
N ALA A 158 25.46 -21.06 -1.17
CA ALA A 158 26.33 -20.22 -2.00
C ALA A 158 27.13 -19.21 -1.17
N LYS A 159 26.52 -18.63 -0.14
CA LYS A 159 27.19 -17.73 0.80
C LYS A 159 28.27 -18.45 1.62
N GLU A 160 27.99 -19.66 2.13
CA GLU A 160 28.97 -20.47 2.87
C GLU A 160 30.16 -20.87 1.98
N MET A 161 29.90 -21.14 0.71
CA MET A 161 30.93 -21.36 -0.31
C MET A 161 31.65 -20.08 -0.74
N LYS A 162 31.28 -18.91 -0.20
CA LYS A 162 31.80 -17.58 -0.55
C LYS A 162 31.71 -17.26 -2.04
N LEU A 163 30.67 -17.78 -2.70
CA LEU A 163 30.38 -17.43 -4.08
C LEU A 163 29.96 -15.95 -4.14
N ARG A 164 30.21 -15.32 -5.29
CA ARG A 164 29.87 -13.92 -5.52
C ARG A 164 29.08 -13.76 -6.80
N ASN A 165 28.18 -12.78 -6.85
CA ASN A 165 27.35 -12.47 -8.01
C ASN A 165 26.57 -13.70 -8.50
N VAL A 166 25.86 -14.35 -7.59
CA VAL A 166 25.02 -15.53 -7.84
C VAL A 166 23.56 -15.11 -7.96
N PHE A 167 22.83 -15.75 -8.87
CA PHE A 167 21.44 -15.45 -9.18
C PHE A 167 20.61 -16.73 -9.08
N PHE A 168 19.50 -16.68 -8.34
CA PHE A 168 18.58 -17.80 -8.17
C PHE A 168 17.18 -17.44 -8.65
N GLN A 169 16.61 -18.27 -9.53
CA GLN A 169 15.28 -18.04 -10.07
C GLN A 169 14.19 -18.34 -9.03
N ASN A 170 13.52 -17.30 -8.53
CA ASN A 170 12.38 -17.39 -7.61
C ASN A 170 11.06 -17.29 -8.39
N ASN A 171 10.65 -18.41 -9.00
CA ASN A 171 9.39 -18.50 -9.74
C ASN A 171 8.17 -18.33 -8.82
N PHE A 172 7.02 -17.92 -9.35
CA PHE A 172 5.76 -17.82 -8.60
C PHE A 172 5.29 -19.16 -7.99
N THR A 173 4.44 -19.09 -6.97
CA THR A 173 3.84 -20.28 -6.34
C THR A 173 2.71 -20.88 -7.17
N GLY A 174 2.30 -22.10 -6.83
CA GLY A 174 1.24 -22.82 -7.54
C GLY A 174 1.73 -23.49 -8.82
N THR A 175 0.76 -23.99 -9.59
CA THR A 175 1.00 -24.66 -10.88
C THR A 175 -0.07 -24.21 -11.88
N PRO A 176 0.11 -24.42 -13.19
CA PRO A 176 -0.91 -24.09 -14.20
C PRO A 176 -2.28 -24.76 -14.00
N ASN A 177 -2.37 -25.79 -13.14
CA ASN A 177 -3.64 -26.43 -12.77
C ASN A 177 -4.49 -25.59 -11.79
N ASP A 178 -3.86 -24.66 -11.07
CA ASP A 178 -4.55 -23.68 -10.23
C ASP A 178 -4.90 -22.46 -11.07
N ILE A 179 -6.19 -22.08 -11.10
CA ILE A 179 -6.65 -20.90 -11.83
C ILE A 179 -6.01 -19.62 -11.29
N GLU A 180 -5.73 -19.56 -9.99
CA GLU A 180 -5.13 -18.38 -9.34
C GLU A 180 -3.65 -18.23 -9.70
N HIS A 181 -2.99 -19.30 -10.18
CA HIS A 181 -1.61 -19.21 -10.68
C HIS A 181 -1.48 -18.26 -11.87
N ARG A 182 -2.53 -18.10 -12.70
CA ARG A 182 -2.50 -17.22 -13.88
C ARG A 182 -2.28 -15.76 -13.52
N VAL A 183 -2.65 -15.35 -12.32
CA VAL A 183 -2.50 -13.98 -11.79
C VAL A 183 -1.52 -13.92 -10.62
N ALA A 184 -0.72 -14.99 -10.40
CA ALA A 184 0.31 -15.00 -9.38
C ALA A 184 1.37 -13.93 -9.60
N TYR A 185 1.62 -13.53 -10.86
CA TYR A 185 2.54 -12.44 -11.18
C TYR A 185 2.15 -11.08 -10.59
N PHE A 186 0.88 -10.88 -10.28
CA PHE A 186 0.40 -9.66 -9.62
C PHE A 186 0.31 -9.87 -8.10
N ARG A 187 -0.29 -10.99 -7.67
CA ARG A 187 -0.43 -11.32 -6.24
C ARG A 187 0.91 -11.43 -5.51
N GLU A 188 1.94 -11.93 -6.20
CA GLU A 188 3.27 -12.16 -5.65
C GLU A 188 4.32 -11.16 -6.13
N ASP A 189 3.93 -10.11 -6.87
CA ASP A 189 4.85 -9.03 -7.16
C ASP A 189 5.25 -8.32 -5.86
N ILE A 190 6.56 -8.25 -5.62
CA ILE A 190 7.15 -7.65 -4.42
C ILE A 190 6.80 -6.16 -4.26
N GLY A 191 6.51 -5.46 -5.36
CA GLY A 191 6.07 -4.07 -5.36
C GLY A 191 4.58 -3.91 -5.02
N VAL A 192 3.73 -4.88 -5.37
CA VAL A 192 2.32 -4.93 -4.91
C VAL A 192 2.26 -5.13 -3.39
N GLY A 193 3.05 -6.06 -2.86
CA GLY A 193 3.19 -6.25 -1.41
C GLY A 193 3.74 -5.01 -0.69
N THR A 194 4.77 -4.38 -1.26
CA THR A 194 5.33 -3.13 -0.74
C THR A 194 4.30 -2.00 -0.77
N HIS A 195 3.53 -1.87 -1.85
CA HIS A 195 2.49 -0.87 -1.96
C HIS A 195 1.43 -1.03 -0.87
N HIS A 196 0.96 -2.26 -0.64
CA HIS A 196 0.01 -2.57 0.43
C HIS A 196 0.56 -2.23 1.82
N LEU A 197 1.83 -2.52 2.11
CA LEU A 197 2.49 -2.06 3.34
C LEU A 197 2.48 -0.53 3.44
N MET A 198 2.82 0.19 2.36
CA MET A 198 2.93 1.64 2.37
C MET A 198 1.58 2.33 2.63
N ILE A 199 0.45 1.80 2.15
CA ILE A 199 -0.90 2.30 2.47
C ILE A 199 -1.11 2.37 3.99
N HIS A 200 -0.71 1.32 4.71
CA HIS A 200 -0.81 1.27 6.18
C HIS A 200 0.24 2.11 6.89
N LEU A 201 1.45 2.23 6.33
CA LEU A 201 2.49 3.09 6.89
C LEU A 201 2.06 4.56 6.87
N GLU A 202 1.25 4.98 5.90
CA GLU A 202 0.74 6.35 5.83
C GLU A 202 -0.52 6.59 6.62
N ASN A 203 -1.37 5.55 6.72
CA ASN A 203 -2.68 5.63 7.36
C ASN A 203 -2.82 4.58 8.48
N PRO A 204 -1.94 4.58 9.51
CA PRO A 204 -1.97 3.56 10.54
C PRO A 204 -3.27 3.65 11.34
N PHE A 205 -3.97 2.52 11.48
CA PHE A 205 -5.24 2.46 12.20
C PHE A 205 -5.12 2.84 13.69
N TRP A 206 -3.93 2.75 14.27
CA TRP A 206 -3.62 3.11 15.65
C TRP A 206 -3.15 4.56 15.84
N TRP A 207 -3.18 5.39 14.78
CA TRP A 207 -2.73 6.78 14.84
C TRP A 207 -3.52 7.62 15.84
N LYS A 208 -2.84 8.56 16.50
CA LYS A 208 -3.43 9.59 17.34
C LYS A 208 -2.89 10.94 16.92
N ASP A 209 -3.74 11.97 16.87
CA ASP A 209 -3.32 13.33 16.49
C ASP A 209 -2.26 13.91 17.42
N THR A 210 -2.20 13.40 18.66
CA THR A 210 -1.14 13.72 19.63
C THR A 210 0.26 13.34 19.16
N TYR A 211 0.41 12.51 18.13
CA TYR A 211 1.70 12.18 17.51
C TYR A 211 2.25 13.28 16.60
N GLY A 212 1.44 14.30 16.28
CA GLY A 212 1.93 15.56 15.73
C GLY A 212 0.99 16.25 14.75
N TYR A 213 0.07 15.51 14.13
CA TYR A 213 -0.88 16.05 13.17
C TYR A 213 -2.07 15.10 12.96
N HIS A 214 -3.16 15.67 12.43
CA HIS A 214 -4.34 14.93 11.99
C HIS A 214 -4.14 14.39 10.57
N ILE A 215 -4.51 13.14 10.31
CA ILE A 215 -4.47 12.56 8.96
C ILE A 215 -5.84 12.80 8.31
N ASP A 216 -5.93 13.83 7.48
CA ASP A 216 -7.15 14.19 6.75
C ASP A 216 -7.62 13.04 5.85
N ARG A 217 -8.94 12.80 5.86
CA ARG A 217 -9.64 11.77 5.07
C ARG A 217 -9.03 10.36 5.16
N LYS A 218 -8.45 10.00 6.31
CA LYS A 218 -7.76 8.72 6.52
C LYS A 218 -8.65 7.50 6.26
N GLY A 219 -9.92 7.55 6.67
CA GLY A 219 -10.87 6.46 6.46
C GLY A 219 -11.24 6.31 4.99
N GLU A 220 -11.44 7.41 4.28
CA GLU A 220 -11.71 7.38 2.84
C GLU A 220 -10.49 6.91 2.05
N ASN A 221 -9.28 7.36 2.44
CA ASN A 221 -8.01 6.85 1.90
C ASN A 221 -7.89 5.33 2.07
N PHE A 222 -8.23 4.81 3.26
CA PHE A 222 -8.26 3.37 3.51
C PHE A 222 -9.21 2.66 2.53
N PHE A 223 -10.44 3.15 2.37
CA PHE A 223 -11.38 2.58 1.38
C PHE A 223 -10.77 2.59 -0.02
N TYR A 224 -10.38 3.77 -0.51
CA TYR A 224 -10.10 3.95 -1.92
C TYR A 224 -8.80 3.27 -2.35
N ALA A 225 -7.79 3.25 -1.50
CA ALA A 225 -6.53 2.55 -1.79
C ALA A 225 -6.74 1.05 -1.99
N TYR A 226 -7.57 0.44 -1.14
CA TYR A 226 -7.93 -0.98 -1.25
C TYR A 226 -8.86 -1.26 -2.43
N HIS A 227 -9.82 -0.35 -2.67
CA HIS A 227 -10.70 -0.40 -3.83
C HIS A 227 -9.89 -0.39 -5.14
N GLN A 228 -8.94 0.54 -5.29
CA GLN A 228 -8.07 0.61 -6.46
C GLN A 228 -7.18 -0.62 -6.60
N LEU A 229 -6.61 -1.12 -5.50
CA LEU A 229 -5.80 -2.35 -5.53
C LEU A 229 -6.63 -3.57 -5.96
N LEU A 230 -7.87 -3.67 -5.50
CA LEU A 230 -8.83 -4.71 -5.88
C LEU A 230 -9.25 -4.60 -7.35
N ASN A 231 -9.52 -3.38 -7.84
CA ASN A 231 -9.85 -3.14 -9.25
C ASN A 231 -8.67 -3.47 -10.17
N ARG A 232 -7.43 -3.18 -9.74
CA ARG A 232 -6.24 -3.62 -10.46
C ARG A 232 -6.17 -5.14 -10.54
N TYR A 233 -6.41 -5.85 -9.43
CA TYR A 233 -6.45 -7.32 -9.42
C TYR A 233 -7.55 -7.88 -10.32
N GLU A 234 -8.77 -7.31 -10.31
CA GLU A 234 -9.85 -7.71 -11.23
C GLU A 234 -9.48 -7.47 -12.70
N ALA A 235 -8.78 -6.39 -13.03
CA ALA A 235 -8.29 -6.18 -14.39
C ALA A 235 -7.24 -7.23 -14.80
N GLU A 236 -6.37 -7.68 -13.89
CA GLU A 236 -5.48 -8.82 -14.17
C GLU A 236 -6.28 -10.11 -14.41
N ARG A 237 -7.33 -10.34 -13.62
CA ARG A 237 -8.23 -11.49 -13.80
C ARG A 237 -8.90 -11.47 -15.17
N ILE A 238 -9.42 -10.31 -15.59
CA ILE A 238 -10.01 -10.09 -16.92
C ILE A 238 -8.99 -10.39 -18.02
N SER A 239 -7.77 -9.85 -17.92
CA SER A 239 -6.69 -10.09 -18.88
C SER A 239 -6.26 -11.56 -18.97
N ASN A 240 -6.59 -12.39 -17.98
CA ASN A 240 -6.30 -13.83 -17.97
C ASN A 240 -7.56 -14.71 -18.11
N HIS A 241 -8.66 -14.12 -18.59
CA HIS A 241 -9.94 -14.79 -18.83
C HIS A 241 -10.47 -15.55 -17.60
N LEU A 242 -10.29 -14.96 -16.42
CA LEU A 242 -10.83 -15.49 -15.18
C LEU A 242 -12.24 -14.92 -14.93
N PRO A 243 -13.13 -15.69 -14.29
CA PRO A 243 -14.44 -15.19 -13.91
C PRO A 243 -14.30 -14.03 -12.90
N PRO A 244 -15.32 -13.16 -12.80
CA PRO A 244 -15.38 -12.11 -11.79
C PRO A 244 -15.06 -12.65 -10.39
N LEU A 245 -14.37 -11.85 -9.57
CA LEU A 245 -14.04 -12.26 -8.23
C LEU A 245 -15.31 -12.36 -7.37
N GLU A 246 -15.51 -13.53 -6.78
CA GLU A 246 -16.55 -13.72 -5.77
C GLU A 246 -16.05 -13.24 -4.41
N GLU A 247 -16.87 -12.46 -3.69
CA GLU A 247 -16.59 -12.12 -2.30
C GLU A 247 -16.49 -13.36 -1.39
N LEU A 248 -15.79 -13.21 -0.26
CA LEU A 248 -15.73 -14.23 0.77
C LEU A 248 -17.13 -14.44 1.37
N LYS A 249 -17.57 -15.70 1.44
CA LYS A 249 -18.81 -16.12 2.10
C LYS A 249 -18.45 -16.88 3.37
N LEU A 250 -18.84 -16.35 4.52
CA LEU A 250 -18.48 -16.90 5.83
C LEU A 250 -19.14 -18.27 6.12
N ASP A 251 -20.26 -18.54 5.48
CA ASP A 251 -21.10 -19.74 5.63
C ASP A 251 -20.80 -20.84 4.60
N LYS A 252 -19.90 -20.58 3.64
CA LYS A 252 -19.54 -21.52 2.57
C LYS A 252 -18.06 -21.91 2.66
N PRO A 253 -17.70 -23.10 2.15
CA PRO A 253 -16.30 -23.46 2.06
C PRO A 253 -15.52 -22.47 1.17
N LEU A 254 -14.37 -22.02 1.66
CA LEU A 254 -13.38 -21.27 0.91
C LEU A 254 -12.73 -22.23 -0.09
N LYS A 255 -13.12 -22.08 -1.36
CA LYS A 255 -12.72 -23.00 -2.43
C LYS A 255 -11.21 -23.00 -2.66
N GLN A 256 -10.58 -21.83 -2.73
CA GLN A 256 -9.16 -21.67 -3.00
C GLN A 256 -8.34 -21.62 -1.71
N GLY A 257 -7.48 -22.61 -1.53
CA GLY A 257 -6.39 -22.61 -0.57
C GLY A 257 -5.20 -21.79 -1.05
N PHE A 258 -4.11 -21.83 -0.29
CA PHE A 258 -2.85 -21.20 -0.64
C PHE A 258 -1.68 -21.87 0.09
N ALA A 259 -0.59 -22.13 -0.65
CA ALA A 259 0.66 -22.67 -0.13
C ALA A 259 1.79 -21.65 -0.40
N PRO A 260 2.19 -20.83 0.59
CA PRO A 260 3.13 -19.72 0.38
C PRO A 260 4.54 -20.12 -0.06
N GLN A 261 4.99 -21.33 0.30
CA GLN A 261 6.35 -21.85 0.04
C GLN A 261 7.51 -20.97 0.55
N THR A 262 7.21 -20.01 1.42
CA THR A 262 8.17 -19.10 2.06
C THR A 262 8.26 -19.40 3.56
N THR A 263 9.28 -18.87 4.22
CA THR A 263 9.53 -19.11 5.65
C THR A 263 9.90 -17.83 6.36
N TYR A 264 9.59 -17.76 7.66
CA TYR A 264 10.17 -16.74 8.50
C TYR A 264 11.69 -16.89 8.61
N ASN A 265 12.38 -15.79 8.91
CA ASN A 265 13.76 -15.86 9.40
C ASN A 265 13.84 -16.66 10.70
N PHE A 266 12.89 -16.44 11.62
CA PHE A 266 12.72 -17.20 12.85
C PHE A 266 11.22 -17.47 13.09
N GLY A 267 10.79 -18.73 13.19
CA GLY A 267 9.37 -19.09 13.35
C GLY A 267 8.88 -20.29 12.54
N GLY A 268 9.64 -20.75 11.55
CA GLY A 268 9.26 -21.85 10.65
C GLY A 268 8.55 -21.39 9.37
N PRO A 269 8.07 -22.32 8.53
CA PRO A 269 7.39 -22.00 7.28
C PRO A 269 6.05 -21.31 7.50
N PHE A 270 5.65 -20.44 6.57
CA PHE A 270 4.30 -19.89 6.57
C PHE A 270 3.25 -21.00 6.42
N ALA A 271 2.14 -20.85 7.14
CA ALA A 271 1.04 -21.80 7.15
C ALA A 271 0.47 -22.04 5.73
N THR A 272 0.18 -23.31 5.41
CA THR A 272 -0.50 -23.69 4.16
C THR A 272 -1.96 -23.98 4.45
N ARG A 273 -2.86 -23.30 3.74
CA ARG A 273 -4.30 -23.53 3.81
C ARG A 273 -4.75 -24.37 2.62
N ASN A 274 -5.41 -25.50 2.88
CA ASN A 274 -5.94 -26.37 1.82
C ASN A 274 -7.18 -25.77 1.14
N ASP A 275 -7.52 -26.30 -0.03
CA ASP A 275 -8.76 -26.01 -0.72
C ASP A 275 -10.00 -26.48 0.07
N ASN A 276 -11.14 -25.84 -0.19
CA ASN A 276 -12.46 -26.19 0.35
C ASN A 276 -12.54 -26.22 1.89
N VAL A 277 -11.79 -25.36 2.56
CA VAL A 277 -11.83 -25.21 4.01
C VAL A 277 -13.12 -24.49 4.42
N HIS A 278 -13.85 -25.06 5.37
CA HIS A 278 -14.93 -24.33 6.06
C HIS A 278 -14.31 -23.47 7.14
N LEU A 279 -14.65 -22.18 7.14
CA LEU A 279 -14.17 -21.27 8.16
C LEU A 279 -14.67 -21.72 9.53
N GLN A 280 -13.80 -21.63 10.52
CA GLN A 280 -14.09 -21.95 11.92
C GLN A 280 -13.80 -20.75 12.81
N ASP A 281 -14.45 -20.72 13.98
CA ASP A 281 -14.04 -19.86 15.08
C ASP A 281 -12.57 -20.14 15.45
N VAL A 282 -11.86 -19.09 15.84
CA VAL A 282 -10.43 -19.16 16.15
C VAL A 282 -10.21 -18.85 17.63
N ASP A 283 -9.62 -19.80 18.35
CA ASP A 283 -9.35 -19.70 19.78
C ASP A 283 -8.42 -18.51 20.07
N ASN A 284 -8.77 -17.71 21.08
CA ASN A 284 -8.08 -16.47 21.49
C ASN A 284 -8.07 -15.33 20.45
N VAL A 285 -8.73 -15.49 19.30
CA VAL A 285 -8.88 -14.45 18.28
C VAL A 285 -10.32 -13.93 18.23
N GLY A 286 -11.29 -14.81 17.97
CA GLY A 286 -12.70 -14.44 17.91
C GLY A 286 -13.54 -15.44 17.10
N ARG A 287 -14.84 -15.14 16.99
CA ARG A 287 -15.83 -16.01 16.36
C ARG A 287 -16.40 -15.43 15.08
N ILE A 288 -16.81 -16.30 14.16
CA ILE A 288 -17.42 -15.90 12.88
C ILE A 288 -18.64 -15.00 13.11
N HIS A 289 -19.46 -15.31 14.13
CA HIS A 289 -20.64 -14.52 14.43
C HIS A 289 -20.32 -13.08 14.88
N GLU A 290 -19.10 -12.80 15.38
CA GLU A 290 -18.70 -11.45 15.77
C GLU A 290 -18.48 -10.58 14.54
N ILE A 291 -17.90 -11.15 13.47
CA ILE A 291 -17.77 -10.49 12.17
C ILE A 291 -19.16 -10.14 11.64
N VAL A 292 -20.08 -11.11 11.63
CA VAL A 292 -21.47 -10.90 11.18
C VAL A 292 -22.15 -9.78 11.98
N HIS A 293 -22.04 -9.78 13.31
CA HIS A 293 -22.66 -8.73 14.14
C HIS A 293 -22.05 -7.33 13.90
N MET A 294 -20.74 -7.25 13.62
CA MET A 294 -20.12 -5.96 13.28
C MET A 294 -20.57 -5.47 11.91
N GLU A 295 -20.63 -6.36 10.92
CA GLU A 295 -21.16 -6.05 9.59
C GLU A 295 -22.63 -5.59 9.69
N ASP A 296 -23.49 -6.32 10.41
CA ASP A 296 -24.90 -5.96 10.60
C ASP A 296 -25.06 -4.54 11.18
N ARG A 297 -24.25 -4.16 12.18
CA ARG A 297 -24.29 -2.80 12.76
C ARG A 297 -23.87 -1.72 11.77
N ILE A 298 -22.94 -2.04 10.88
CA ILE A 298 -22.45 -1.11 9.85
C ILE A 298 -23.48 -0.98 8.74
N HIS A 299 -24.05 -2.10 8.26
CA HIS A 299 -25.17 -2.11 7.32
C HIS A 299 -26.37 -1.33 7.87
N ASP A 300 -26.72 -1.52 9.14
CA ASP A 300 -27.77 -0.74 9.81
C ASP A 300 -27.42 0.76 9.83
N ALA A 301 -26.18 1.14 10.13
CA ALA A 301 -25.78 2.55 10.12
C ALA A 301 -25.90 3.18 8.71
N ILE A 302 -25.47 2.44 7.67
CA ILE A 302 -25.62 2.85 6.27
C ILE A 302 -27.10 3.01 5.92
N ALA A 303 -27.94 2.04 6.25
CA ALA A 303 -29.38 2.06 5.97
C ALA A 303 -30.12 3.19 6.72
N HIS A 304 -29.66 3.56 7.92
CA HIS A 304 -30.21 4.69 8.67
C HIS A 304 -29.70 6.05 8.20
N GLY A 305 -28.60 6.11 7.45
CA GLY A 305 -27.96 7.35 7.03
C GLY A 305 -27.14 8.04 8.13
N TYR A 306 -26.87 7.37 9.26
CA TYR A 306 -26.04 7.91 10.34
C TYR A 306 -25.30 6.84 11.12
N VAL A 307 -24.15 7.20 11.70
CA VAL A 307 -23.47 6.41 12.74
C VAL A 307 -23.77 7.00 14.13
N GLU A 308 -23.62 6.21 15.18
CA GLU A 308 -23.78 6.64 16.57
C GLU A 308 -22.44 6.72 17.29
N ASP A 309 -22.12 7.88 17.87
CA ASP A 309 -20.94 8.05 18.71
C ASP A 309 -21.08 7.38 20.09
N GLU A 310 -20.03 7.39 20.91
CA GLU A 310 -20.06 6.80 22.26
C GLU A 310 -21.09 7.44 23.21
N GLN A 311 -21.58 8.65 22.93
CA GLN A 311 -22.61 9.35 23.70
C GLN A 311 -24.02 9.11 23.15
N GLY A 312 -24.15 8.38 22.03
CA GLY A 312 -25.42 8.12 21.35
C GLY A 312 -25.89 9.26 20.45
N ASN A 313 -25.02 10.24 20.12
CA ASN A 313 -25.36 11.24 19.12
C ASN A 313 -25.27 10.63 17.72
N LYS A 314 -26.17 11.05 16.85
CA LYS A 314 -26.23 10.61 15.46
C LYS A 314 -25.38 11.51 14.58
N ILE A 315 -24.38 10.94 13.91
CA ILE A 315 -23.52 11.61 12.94
C ILE A 315 -23.98 11.24 11.54
N ASN A 316 -24.48 12.22 10.79
CA ASN A 316 -24.98 12.01 9.42
C ASN A 316 -23.84 11.53 8.51
N ILE A 317 -24.09 10.47 7.75
CA ILE A 317 -23.15 9.96 6.73
C ILE A 317 -23.70 10.12 5.31
N GLU A 318 -24.92 10.60 5.08
CA GLU A 318 -25.45 10.86 3.72
C GLU A 318 -24.89 12.16 3.11
N ASN A 319 -23.57 12.28 3.08
CA ASN A 319 -22.83 13.44 2.59
C ASN A 319 -21.42 13.02 2.15
N GLU A 320 -20.64 13.97 1.64
CA GLU A 320 -19.29 13.70 1.10
C GLU A 320 -18.27 13.24 2.15
N GLN A 321 -18.52 13.48 3.45
CA GLN A 321 -17.64 13.04 4.54
C GLN A 321 -18.05 11.69 5.14
N GLY A 322 -19.22 11.16 4.78
CA GLY A 322 -19.74 9.92 5.36
C GLY A 322 -18.84 8.71 5.11
N ILE A 323 -18.25 8.66 3.92
CA ILE A 323 -17.33 7.59 3.53
C ILE A 323 -16.06 7.56 4.39
N ASP A 324 -15.57 8.72 4.85
CA ASP A 324 -14.41 8.80 5.73
C ASP A 324 -14.71 8.20 7.10
N ILE A 325 -15.86 8.57 7.67
CA ILE A 325 -16.35 8.02 8.94
C ILE A 325 -16.59 6.51 8.83
N LEU A 326 -17.15 6.04 7.71
CA LEU A 326 -17.32 4.62 7.44
C LEU A 326 -15.97 3.89 7.34
N GLY A 327 -14.98 4.51 6.70
CA GLY A 327 -13.62 4.01 6.65
C GLY A 327 -13.02 3.83 8.05
N ASP A 328 -13.24 4.81 8.92
CA ASP A 328 -12.78 4.75 10.30
C ASP A 328 -13.44 3.64 11.13
N ILE A 329 -14.75 3.40 10.99
CA ILE A 329 -15.41 2.29 11.69
C ILE A 329 -15.03 0.92 11.10
N ILE A 330 -14.91 0.79 9.78
CA ILE A 330 -14.64 -0.48 9.08
C ILE A 330 -13.17 -0.89 9.26
N GLN A 331 -12.22 0.02 9.04
CA GLN A 331 -10.82 -0.18 9.42
C GLN A 331 -10.69 -0.38 10.94
N SER A 332 -11.60 0.28 11.68
CA SER A 332 -11.67 0.34 13.14
C SER A 332 -10.50 1.10 13.75
N SER A 333 -10.19 2.24 13.12
CA SER A 333 -9.13 3.15 13.49
C SER A 333 -9.41 3.83 14.85
N LEU A 334 -8.42 4.50 15.43
CA LEU A 334 -8.63 5.34 16.61
C LEU A 334 -9.46 6.61 16.34
N TYR A 335 -9.77 6.93 15.09
CA TYR A 335 -10.71 7.99 14.72
C TYR A 335 -12.17 7.51 14.69
N SER A 336 -12.41 6.20 14.76
CA SER A 336 -13.77 5.66 14.84
C SER A 336 -14.54 6.29 16.00
N PRO A 337 -15.75 6.85 15.76
CA PRO A 337 -16.51 7.57 16.77
C PRO A 337 -17.06 6.66 17.88
N ASN A 338 -17.06 5.33 17.68
CA ASN A 338 -17.56 4.37 18.67
C ASN A 338 -16.98 2.95 18.44
N ARG A 339 -15.70 2.76 18.75
CA ARG A 339 -15.01 1.46 18.59
C ARG A 339 -15.63 0.35 19.44
N LYS A 340 -16.25 0.70 20.57
CA LYS A 340 -16.93 -0.28 21.43
C LYS A 340 -18.16 -0.89 20.75
N TYR A 341 -18.88 -0.10 19.97
CA TYR A 341 -20.08 -0.54 19.26
C TYR A 341 -19.76 -1.14 17.89
N TYR A 342 -18.98 -0.46 17.05
CA TYR A 342 -18.67 -0.94 15.69
C TYR A 342 -17.55 -1.99 15.65
N GLY A 343 -16.72 -2.07 16.70
CA GLY A 343 -15.75 -3.14 16.89
C GLY A 343 -14.44 -2.96 16.12
N ASN A 344 -13.84 -4.08 15.71
CA ASN A 344 -12.54 -4.17 15.02
C ASN A 344 -12.60 -5.02 13.73
N LEU A 345 -13.64 -4.81 12.91
CA LEU A 345 -14.05 -5.69 11.80
C LEU A 345 -12.89 -6.17 10.93
N THR A 346 -12.14 -5.24 10.33
CA THR A 346 -11.07 -5.57 9.38
C THR A 346 -9.97 -6.41 10.04
N THR A 347 -9.51 -6.00 11.23
CA THR A 347 -8.45 -6.73 11.96
C THR A 347 -8.92 -8.13 12.35
N LEU A 348 -10.15 -8.26 12.86
CA LEU A 348 -10.68 -9.56 13.25
C LEU A 348 -10.83 -10.48 12.02
N ALA A 349 -11.36 -9.97 10.91
CA ALA A 349 -11.59 -10.77 9.72
C ALA A 349 -10.29 -11.31 9.10
N TYR A 350 -9.25 -10.47 8.96
CA TYR A 350 -7.95 -10.92 8.46
C TYR A 350 -7.28 -11.91 9.41
N THR A 351 -7.28 -11.63 10.72
CA THR A 351 -6.68 -12.52 11.71
C THR A 351 -7.42 -13.86 11.74
N MET A 352 -8.76 -13.86 11.69
CA MET A 352 -9.54 -15.08 11.65
C MET A 352 -9.22 -15.91 10.39
N LEU A 353 -9.08 -15.25 9.22
CA LEU A 353 -8.76 -15.93 7.96
C LEU A 353 -7.33 -16.51 7.95
N ASP A 354 -6.37 -15.79 8.54
CA ASP A 354 -4.97 -16.22 8.65
C ASP A 354 -4.82 -17.51 9.47
N HIS A 355 -5.54 -17.58 10.59
CA HIS A 355 -5.46 -18.69 11.54
C HIS A 355 -6.29 -19.93 11.14
N GLN A 356 -6.92 -19.97 9.96
CA GLN A 356 -7.73 -21.12 9.54
C GLN A 356 -6.95 -22.41 9.34
N THR A 357 -5.62 -22.36 9.23
CA THR A 357 -4.76 -23.55 9.19
C THR A 357 -4.68 -24.25 10.55
N ASP A 358 -4.71 -23.49 11.64
CA ASP A 358 -4.66 -24.00 13.02
C ASP A 358 -5.57 -23.17 13.94
N PRO A 359 -6.90 -23.21 13.74
CA PRO A 359 -7.83 -22.31 14.43
C PRO A 359 -7.92 -22.57 15.93
N LYS A 360 -7.44 -23.73 16.41
CA LYS A 360 -7.46 -24.12 17.83
C LYS A 360 -6.08 -24.02 18.49
N ASN A 361 -5.11 -23.45 17.77
CA ASN A 361 -3.71 -23.35 18.20
C ASN A 361 -3.15 -24.68 18.74
N LYS A 362 -3.45 -25.79 18.04
CA LYS A 362 -3.09 -27.14 18.47
C LYS A 362 -1.67 -27.51 18.04
N TYR A 363 -1.21 -26.92 16.95
CA TYR A 363 0.04 -27.25 16.27
C TYR A 363 1.10 -26.17 16.44
N ASP A 364 0.79 -25.08 17.15
CA ASP A 364 1.69 -23.94 17.38
C ASP A 364 2.22 -23.40 16.04
N THR A 365 1.30 -23.29 15.06
CA THR A 365 1.65 -22.83 13.71
C THR A 365 1.94 -21.34 13.77
N PRO A 366 3.04 -20.85 13.19
CA PRO A 366 3.29 -19.41 13.12
C PRO A 366 2.18 -18.73 12.30
N PRO A 367 1.99 -17.40 12.44
CA PRO A 367 1.04 -16.67 11.62
C PRO A 367 1.30 -16.89 10.12
N GLY A 368 0.24 -16.85 9.34
CA GLY A 368 0.29 -16.98 7.89
C GLY A 368 0.71 -15.68 7.20
N VAL A 369 0.60 -15.68 5.87
CA VAL A 369 0.95 -14.51 5.06
C VAL A 369 -0.03 -13.35 5.22
N LEU A 370 -1.24 -13.58 5.75
CA LEU A 370 -2.25 -12.54 5.94
C LEU A 370 -1.98 -11.70 7.20
N ALA A 371 -1.18 -12.21 8.14
CA ALA A 371 -0.77 -11.48 9.32
C ALA A 371 0.28 -10.39 9.05
N HIS A 372 0.90 -10.38 7.85
CA HIS A 372 1.89 -9.39 7.44
C HIS A 372 1.38 -8.57 6.26
N LEU A 373 1.48 -7.25 6.40
CA LEU A 373 1.00 -6.32 5.39
C LEU A 373 1.72 -6.52 4.05
N GLU A 374 3.02 -6.80 4.08
CA GLU A 374 3.84 -6.93 2.88
C GLU A 374 3.63 -8.24 2.11
N THR A 375 3.04 -9.28 2.74
CA THR A 375 2.76 -10.58 2.10
C THR A 375 1.28 -10.88 1.91
N LEU A 376 0.39 -10.12 2.55
CA LEU A 376 -1.05 -10.32 2.50
C LEU A 376 -1.62 -10.41 1.06
N PRO A 377 -1.18 -9.58 0.07
CA PRO A 377 -1.68 -9.69 -1.31
C PRO A 377 -1.39 -11.04 -2.00
N ARG A 378 -0.47 -11.83 -1.45
CA ARG A 378 -0.11 -13.14 -2.02
C ARG A 378 -1.24 -14.16 -1.89
N ASP A 379 -2.11 -14.04 -0.90
CA ASP A 379 -3.15 -15.05 -0.66
C ASP A 379 -4.44 -14.73 -1.46
N PRO A 380 -4.95 -15.64 -2.33
CA PRO A 380 -6.21 -15.45 -3.04
C PRO A 380 -7.42 -15.14 -2.14
N ALA A 381 -7.45 -15.68 -0.92
CA ALA A 381 -8.54 -15.44 0.02
C ALA A 381 -8.53 -14.01 0.58
N ALA A 382 -7.37 -13.34 0.62
CA ALA A 382 -7.29 -11.93 0.97
C ALA A 382 -8.18 -11.12 0.04
N TRP A 383 -8.05 -11.30 -1.27
CA TRP A 383 -8.81 -10.56 -2.28
C TRP A 383 -10.32 -10.77 -2.15
N ARG A 384 -10.75 -12.00 -1.83
CA ARG A 384 -12.16 -12.31 -1.57
C ARG A 384 -12.69 -11.60 -0.34
N LEU A 385 -11.89 -11.53 0.73
CA LEU A 385 -12.24 -10.79 1.95
C LEU A 385 -12.28 -9.28 1.69
N HIS A 386 -11.30 -8.73 0.96
CA HIS A 386 -11.34 -7.34 0.52
C HIS A 386 -12.58 -7.03 -0.30
N LYS A 387 -12.98 -7.90 -1.23
CA LYS A 387 -14.22 -7.71 -2.02
C LYS A 387 -15.47 -7.66 -1.14
N ARG A 388 -15.52 -8.48 -0.08
CA ARG A 388 -16.61 -8.43 0.91
C ARG A 388 -16.67 -7.07 1.61
N ILE A 389 -15.52 -6.56 2.05
CA ILE A 389 -15.41 -5.25 2.72
C ILE A 389 -15.73 -4.10 1.75
N ASP A 390 -15.18 -4.15 0.53
CA ASP A 390 -15.42 -3.18 -0.55
C ASP A 390 -16.91 -3.05 -0.88
N ASN A 391 -17.65 -4.16 -0.87
CA ASN A 391 -19.09 -4.14 -1.10
C ASN A 391 -19.88 -3.42 0.01
N ILE A 392 -19.36 -3.32 1.25
CA ILE A 392 -19.98 -2.51 2.32
C ILE A 392 -19.83 -1.02 1.98
N PHE A 393 -18.66 -0.60 1.50
CA PHE A 393 -18.46 0.78 1.02
C PHE A 393 -19.33 1.08 -0.20
N ARG A 394 -19.43 0.12 -1.13
CA ARG A 394 -20.32 0.24 -2.31
C ARG A 394 -21.76 0.51 -1.90
N GLU A 395 -22.27 -0.20 -0.89
CA GLU A 395 -23.65 0.00 -0.42
C GLU A 395 -23.90 1.46 0.00
N HIS A 396 -22.95 2.06 0.71
CA HIS A 396 -23.05 3.46 1.08
C HIS A 396 -22.96 4.40 -0.12
N ILE A 397 -21.96 4.23 -0.99
CA ILE A 397 -21.76 5.13 -2.14
C ILE A 397 -22.95 5.03 -3.12
N ASP A 398 -23.52 3.84 -3.29
CA ASP A 398 -24.70 3.63 -4.11
C ASP A 398 -25.99 4.21 -3.47
N SER A 399 -26.01 4.44 -2.16
CA SER A 399 -27.12 5.13 -1.48
C SER A 399 -27.13 6.64 -1.73
N LEU A 400 -25.98 7.23 -2.06
CA LEU A 400 -25.87 8.66 -2.35
C LEU A 400 -26.59 9.02 -3.66
N PRO A 401 -27.12 10.26 -3.77
CA PRO A 401 -27.71 10.73 -5.01
C PRO A 401 -26.68 10.75 -6.15
N PRO A 402 -27.03 10.25 -7.35
CA PRO A 402 -26.27 10.45 -8.57
C PRO A 402 -25.98 11.93 -8.81
N TYR A 403 -24.82 12.24 -9.40
CA TYR A 403 -24.53 13.60 -9.82
C TYR A 403 -25.49 14.07 -10.92
N THR A 404 -25.94 15.32 -10.83
CA THR A 404 -26.66 15.97 -11.92
C THR A 404 -25.68 16.48 -12.97
N LYS A 405 -26.18 16.75 -14.18
CA LYS A 405 -25.38 17.35 -15.26
C LYS A 405 -24.68 18.63 -14.80
N GLU A 406 -25.40 19.49 -14.08
CA GLU A 406 -24.89 20.78 -13.59
C GLU A 406 -23.77 20.61 -12.55
N GLN A 407 -23.77 19.52 -11.78
CA GLN A 407 -22.71 19.23 -10.82
C GLN A 407 -21.42 18.75 -11.50
N LEU A 408 -21.56 18.10 -12.66
CA LEU A 408 -20.45 17.59 -13.47
C LEU A 408 -19.89 18.63 -14.44
N GLU A 409 -20.71 19.59 -14.84
CA GLU A 409 -20.38 20.56 -15.89
C GLU A 409 -19.32 21.57 -15.42
N PHE A 410 -18.26 21.70 -16.21
CA PHE A 410 -17.31 22.80 -16.13
C PHE A 410 -17.55 23.77 -17.29
N THR A 411 -18.41 24.76 -17.05
CA THR A 411 -18.93 25.67 -18.08
C THR A 411 -17.85 26.28 -18.96
N GLY A 412 -18.05 26.19 -20.28
CA GLY A 412 -17.14 26.74 -21.28
C GLY A 412 -15.87 25.92 -21.51
N ILE A 413 -15.70 24.78 -20.83
CA ILE A 413 -14.62 23.82 -21.07
C ILE A 413 -15.14 22.63 -21.86
N THR A 414 -14.41 22.22 -22.89
CA THR A 414 -14.77 21.06 -23.72
C THR A 414 -13.55 20.18 -23.99
N VAL A 415 -13.65 18.89 -23.70
CA VAL A 415 -12.64 17.91 -24.12
C VAL A 415 -12.99 17.46 -25.53
N SER A 416 -12.31 18.01 -26.52
CA SER A 416 -12.62 17.76 -27.93
C SER A 416 -12.08 16.40 -28.39
N ASP A 417 -10.91 16.00 -27.91
CA ASP A 417 -10.26 14.75 -28.32
C ASP A 417 -9.31 14.17 -27.26
N VAL A 418 -9.20 12.84 -27.24
CA VAL A 418 -8.29 12.09 -26.36
C VAL A 418 -7.66 10.98 -27.19
N GLN A 419 -6.34 11.06 -27.37
CA GLN A 419 -5.55 10.08 -28.11
C GLN A 419 -4.43 9.51 -27.25
N ILE A 420 -4.00 8.31 -27.58
CA ILE A 420 -2.79 7.70 -27.03
C ILE A 420 -1.69 7.79 -28.09
N GLN A 421 -0.57 8.42 -27.73
CA GLN A 421 0.65 8.37 -28.53
C GLN A 421 1.54 7.22 -28.03
N GLY A 422 1.90 6.33 -28.95
CA GLY A 422 2.59 5.09 -28.63
C GLY A 422 1.63 3.90 -28.60
N SER A 423 2.08 2.78 -28.05
CA SER A 423 1.30 1.54 -27.94
C SER A 423 1.09 1.17 -26.47
N LEU A 424 -0.15 0.87 -26.09
CA LEU A 424 -0.46 0.29 -24.79
C LEU A 424 -0.11 -1.21 -24.82
N GLU A 425 1.17 -1.50 -24.62
CA GLU A 425 1.73 -2.85 -24.68
C GLU A 425 2.47 -3.16 -23.39
N THR A 426 2.17 -4.31 -22.80
CA THR A 426 2.89 -4.83 -21.64
C THR A 426 3.81 -5.99 -22.02
N TYR A 427 4.79 -6.25 -21.17
CA TYR A 427 5.77 -7.31 -21.29
C TYR A 427 6.23 -7.74 -19.90
N PHE A 428 6.95 -8.85 -19.81
CA PHE A 428 7.64 -9.24 -18.59
C PHE A 428 9.12 -8.89 -18.72
N GLU A 429 9.73 -8.47 -17.62
CA GLU A 429 11.18 -8.33 -17.51
C GLU A 429 11.68 -9.03 -16.25
N GLU A 430 12.88 -9.58 -16.32
CA GLU A 430 13.51 -10.21 -15.18
C GLU A 430 14.10 -9.14 -14.26
N TYR A 431 13.72 -9.18 -12.99
CA TYR A 431 14.20 -8.28 -11.95
C TYR A 431 14.98 -9.05 -10.90
N LYS A 432 15.93 -8.39 -10.22
CA LYS A 432 16.73 -8.98 -9.15
C LYS A 432 16.60 -8.18 -7.85
N TYR A 433 16.62 -8.87 -6.72
CA TYR A 433 16.68 -8.27 -5.40
C TYR A 433 17.68 -9.04 -4.51
N ASP A 434 18.33 -8.33 -3.60
CA ASP A 434 19.41 -8.85 -2.76
C ASP A 434 18.86 -9.70 -1.60
N LEU A 435 19.45 -10.88 -1.41
CA LEU A 435 19.06 -11.83 -0.35
C LEU A 435 19.89 -11.67 0.92
N ILE A 436 20.91 -10.81 0.93
CA ILE A 436 21.96 -10.78 1.97
C ILE A 436 21.42 -10.63 3.39
N ASN A 437 20.34 -9.87 3.61
CA ASN A 437 19.74 -9.67 4.93
C ASN A 437 18.99 -10.91 5.47
N GLY A 438 18.64 -11.85 4.60
CA GLY A 438 18.02 -13.13 4.99
C GLY A 438 19.02 -14.25 5.22
N LEU A 439 20.31 -13.99 5.03
CA LEU A 439 21.39 -14.96 5.19
C LEU A 439 22.19 -14.60 6.45
N ASN A 440 22.32 -15.53 7.39
CA ASN A 440 23.21 -15.33 8.52
C ASN A 440 24.67 -15.56 8.08
N ASP A 441 25.58 -14.67 8.44
CA ASP A 441 26.99 -14.86 8.15
C ASP A 441 27.95 -14.76 9.34
N ASN A 442 27.45 -14.51 10.56
CA ASN A 442 28.21 -14.44 11.81
C ASN A 442 29.49 -13.58 11.70
N THR A 443 29.50 -12.56 10.85
CA THR A 443 30.60 -11.60 10.72
C THR A 443 30.18 -10.21 11.19
N THR A 444 31.14 -9.42 11.63
CA THR A 444 30.97 -8.00 11.96
C THR A 444 31.29 -7.08 10.79
N GLU A 445 31.76 -7.62 9.67
CA GLU A 445 32.10 -6.85 8.47
C GLU A 445 30.87 -6.65 7.57
N THR A 446 30.73 -5.46 7.00
CA THR A 446 29.75 -5.19 5.94
C THR A 446 30.32 -5.68 4.61
N GLU A 447 29.79 -6.79 4.10
CA GLU A 447 30.21 -7.34 2.81
C GLU A 447 29.01 -7.63 1.91
N PHE A 448 29.08 -7.14 0.67
CA PHE A 448 28.10 -7.45 -0.36
C PHE A 448 28.62 -8.60 -1.23
N TYR A 449 28.09 -9.80 -1.01
CA TYR A 449 28.41 -10.99 -1.83
C TYR A 449 27.75 -10.92 -3.21
N GLY A 450 26.69 -10.13 -3.38
CA GLY A 450 25.89 -10.11 -4.60
C GLY A 450 25.16 -11.43 -4.79
N ILE A 451 24.37 -11.84 -3.79
CA ILE A 451 23.55 -13.05 -3.86
C ILE A 451 22.11 -12.60 -4.05
N TYR A 452 21.58 -12.85 -5.24
CA TYR A 452 20.31 -12.29 -5.69
C TYR A 452 19.29 -13.40 -5.94
N ALA A 453 18.04 -13.13 -5.61
CA ALA A 453 16.92 -13.82 -6.24
C ALA A 453 16.47 -13.03 -7.46
N THR A 454 15.97 -13.74 -8.46
CA THR A 454 15.43 -13.15 -9.69
C THR A 454 13.99 -13.61 -9.91
N MET A 455 13.16 -12.71 -10.44
CA MET A 455 11.78 -13.03 -10.78
C MET A 455 11.30 -12.21 -11.99
N PRO A 456 10.39 -12.75 -12.80
CA PRO A 456 9.72 -11.96 -13.83
C PRO A 456 8.76 -10.95 -13.18
N ARG A 457 8.73 -9.72 -13.67
CA ARG A 457 7.77 -8.67 -13.26
C ARG A 457 7.10 -8.09 -14.50
N LEU A 458 5.82 -7.79 -14.38
CA LEU A 458 5.06 -7.13 -15.45
C LEU A 458 5.54 -5.68 -15.60
N ASN A 459 5.72 -5.23 -16.82
CA ASN A 459 6.05 -3.84 -17.18
C ASN A 459 5.31 -3.44 -18.47
N HIS A 460 5.35 -2.15 -18.83
CA HIS A 460 4.74 -1.61 -20.03
C HIS A 460 5.70 -0.73 -20.83
N LYS A 461 5.40 -0.55 -22.12
CA LYS A 461 6.10 0.44 -22.96
C LYS A 461 5.68 1.85 -22.57
N GLU A 462 6.58 2.81 -22.69
CA GLU A 462 6.22 4.22 -22.50
C GLU A 462 5.16 4.66 -23.52
N PHE A 463 4.19 5.45 -23.06
CA PHE A 463 3.16 6.08 -23.89
C PHE A 463 2.80 7.46 -23.31
N SER A 464 2.09 8.27 -24.10
CA SER A 464 1.54 9.55 -23.65
C SER A 464 0.05 9.68 -23.95
N TYR A 465 -0.68 10.34 -23.05
CA TYR A 465 -2.01 10.87 -23.32
C TYR A 465 -1.89 12.21 -24.04
N LYS A 466 -2.59 12.34 -25.17
CA LYS A 466 -2.76 13.58 -25.93
C LYS A 466 -4.20 14.04 -25.78
N ILE A 467 -4.40 15.07 -24.96
CA ILE A 467 -5.73 15.56 -24.58
C ILE A 467 -5.91 16.95 -25.18
N HIS A 468 -6.91 17.11 -26.02
CA HIS A 468 -7.28 18.39 -26.61
C HIS A 468 -8.45 19.00 -25.84
N VAL A 469 -8.25 20.20 -25.29
CA VAL A 469 -9.23 20.91 -24.47
C VAL A 469 -9.46 22.31 -25.02
N GLN A 470 -10.72 22.67 -25.23
CA GLN A 470 -11.14 24.01 -25.60
C GLN A 470 -11.63 24.77 -24.37
N ASN A 471 -11.15 26.00 -24.20
CA ASN A 471 -11.61 26.93 -23.18
C ASN A 471 -12.24 28.17 -23.83
N ASN A 472 -13.56 28.27 -23.71
CA ASN A 472 -14.39 29.33 -24.31
C ASN A 472 -14.74 30.46 -23.34
N ASN A 473 -14.10 30.53 -22.17
CA ASN A 473 -14.40 31.53 -21.14
C ASN A 473 -13.76 32.91 -21.38
N GLY A 474 -12.94 33.06 -22.44
CA GLY A 474 -12.24 34.32 -22.74
C GLY A 474 -11.10 34.68 -21.76
N ALA A 475 -10.82 33.82 -20.78
CA ALA A 475 -9.76 33.96 -19.79
C ALA A 475 -9.18 32.58 -19.43
N SER A 476 -7.96 32.56 -18.90
CA SER A 476 -7.35 31.32 -18.44
C SER A 476 -8.11 30.73 -17.24
N LYS A 477 -8.26 29.40 -17.23
CA LYS A 477 -8.89 28.65 -16.15
C LYS A 477 -7.95 27.56 -15.66
N LYS A 478 -7.92 27.32 -14.35
CA LYS A 478 -7.14 26.25 -13.74
C LYS A 478 -8.05 25.02 -13.63
N ALA A 479 -7.56 23.87 -14.06
CA ALA A 479 -8.37 22.67 -14.14
C ALA A 479 -7.63 21.45 -13.58
N VAL A 480 -8.39 20.54 -12.97
CA VAL A 480 -7.92 19.19 -12.62
C VAL A 480 -8.26 18.27 -13.78
N ILE A 481 -7.28 17.54 -14.29
CA ILE A 481 -7.44 16.52 -15.33
C ILE A 481 -7.45 15.16 -14.62
N ARG A 482 -8.52 14.39 -14.82
CA ARG A 482 -8.77 13.10 -14.16
C ARG A 482 -8.91 12.02 -15.22
N LEU A 483 -8.10 10.97 -15.12
CA LEU A 483 -8.10 9.84 -16.06
C LEU A 483 -8.43 8.55 -15.31
N LEU A 484 -9.43 7.82 -15.80
CA LEU A 484 -9.78 6.49 -15.29
C LEU A 484 -9.80 5.49 -16.46
N ALA A 485 -9.57 4.20 -16.18
CA ALA A 485 -9.71 3.11 -17.13
C ALA A 485 -10.75 2.10 -16.60
N MET A 486 -11.89 2.02 -17.27
CA MET A 486 -12.98 1.10 -16.95
C MET A 486 -12.89 -0.14 -17.84
N PRO A 487 -12.87 -1.37 -17.31
CA PRO A 487 -12.94 -2.56 -18.14
C PRO A 487 -14.26 -2.59 -18.93
N TYR A 488 -14.18 -2.86 -20.22
CA TYR A 488 -15.37 -2.88 -21.10
C TYR A 488 -16.01 -4.27 -21.20
N ARG A 489 -15.20 -5.33 -21.06
CA ARG A 489 -15.65 -6.72 -21.04
C ARG A 489 -15.12 -7.45 -19.84
N ASP A 490 -15.91 -8.36 -19.29
CA ASP A 490 -15.47 -9.26 -18.22
C ASP A 490 -14.55 -10.37 -18.78
N GLY A 491 -13.99 -11.20 -17.90
CA GLY A 491 -13.13 -12.30 -18.32
C GLY A 491 -13.84 -13.40 -19.15
N ASN A 492 -15.17 -13.40 -19.21
CA ASN A 492 -15.97 -14.27 -20.08
C ASN A 492 -16.27 -13.62 -21.45
N GLY A 493 -15.91 -12.35 -21.64
CA GLY A 493 -16.16 -11.56 -22.85
C GLY A 493 -17.52 -10.83 -22.88
N ALA A 494 -18.30 -10.87 -21.80
CA ALA A 494 -19.56 -10.16 -21.69
C ALA A 494 -19.32 -8.65 -21.51
N ILE A 495 -20.16 -7.81 -22.12
CA ILE A 495 -20.08 -6.35 -21.95
C ILE A 495 -20.45 -6.00 -20.50
N ILE A 496 -19.60 -5.20 -19.85
CA ILE A 496 -19.86 -4.67 -18.52
C ILE A 496 -20.75 -3.42 -18.65
N PRO A 497 -21.91 -3.35 -17.97
CA PRO A 497 -22.73 -2.15 -17.95
C PRO A 497 -21.94 -0.93 -17.44
N PHE A 498 -22.24 0.28 -17.93
CA PHE A 498 -21.51 1.49 -17.56
C PHE A 498 -21.42 1.67 -16.03
N ASP A 499 -22.56 1.57 -15.34
CA ASP A 499 -22.65 1.74 -13.89
C ASP A 499 -21.89 0.66 -13.09
N GLU A 500 -21.71 -0.54 -13.63
CA GLU A 500 -20.85 -1.56 -13.01
C GLU A 500 -19.37 -1.30 -13.33
N GLY A 501 -19.09 -0.88 -14.56
CA GLY A 501 -17.74 -0.57 -15.03
C GLY A 501 -17.10 0.57 -14.25
N ARG A 502 -17.89 1.51 -13.72
CA ARG A 502 -17.36 2.62 -12.91
C ARG A 502 -16.78 2.12 -11.59
N TRP A 503 -17.42 1.12 -10.98
CA TRP A 503 -16.95 0.52 -9.72
C TRP A 503 -15.71 -0.35 -9.95
N LEU A 504 -15.44 -0.75 -11.19
CA LEU A 504 -14.23 -1.46 -11.60
C LEU A 504 -13.20 -0.51 -12.21
N ALA A 505 -13.43 0.81 -12.17
CA ALA A 505 -12.54 1.78 -12.77
C ALA A 505 -11.21 1.82 -12.01
N ILE A 506 -10.13 1.79 -12.78
CA ILE A 506 -8.79 1.99 -12.29
C ILE A 506 -8.45 3.46 -12.51
N GLU A 507 -7.99 4.16 -11.47
CA GLU A 507 -7.42 5.48 -11.65
C GLU A 507 -6.11 5.38 -12.43
N MET A 508 -5.96 6.23 -13.45
CA MET A 508 -4.80 6.23 -14.34
C MET A 508 -3.90 7.45 -14.12
N ASP A 509 -4.49 8.60 -13.80
CA ASP A 509 -3.75 9.82 -13.46
C ASP A 509 -4.69 10.91 -12.93
N LEU A 510 -4.10 11.83 -12.17
CA LEU A 510 -4.74 13.06 -11.70
C LEU A 510 -3.70 14.18 -11.68
N PHE A 511 -3.95 15.31 -12.32
CA PHE A 511 -3.00 16.44 -12.30
C PHE A 511 -3.66 17.78 -12.65
N VAL A 512 -3.02 18.89 -12.23
CA VAL A 512 -3.54 20.24 -12.50
C VAL A 512 -2.89 20.87 -13.71
N LYS A 513 -3.70 21.54 -14.53
CA LYS A 513 -3.24 22.32 -15.69
C LYS A 513 -3.93 23.68 -15.75
N THR A 514 -3.17 24.71 -16.10
CA THR A 514 -3.74 26.00 -16.49
C THR A 514 -4.10 25.96 -17.98
N LEU A 515 -5.39 26.09 -18.28
CA LEU A 515 -5.97 26.13 -19.62
C LEU A 515 -6.07 27.59 -20.09
N THR A 516 -5.31 27.98 -21.11
CA THR A 516 -5.46 29.30 -21.74
C THR A 516 -6.75 29.39 -22.55
N SER A 517 -7.26 30.60 -22.80
CA SER A 517 -8.43 30.78 -23.66
C SER A 517 -8.14 30.25 -25.08
N GLY A 518 -9.11 29.54 -25.67
CA GLY A 518 -8.96 28.87 -26.97
C GLY A 518 -8.54 27.41 -26.84
N ASP A 519 -7.81 26.89 -27.82
CA ASP A 519 -7.36 25.50 -27.89
C ASP A 519 -6.15 25.26 -26.98
N ASN A 520 -6.17 24.14 -26.25
CA ASN A 520 -5.08 23.66 -25.42
C ASN A 520 -4.76 22.21 -25.80
N GLU A 521 -3.48 21.92 -26.03
CA GLU A 521 -2.98 20.56 -26.22
C GLU A 521 -2.16 20.15 -24.99
N ILE A 522 -2.58 19.07 -24.36
CA ILE A 522 -1.93 18.51 -23.17
C ILE A 522 -1.26 17.20 -23.58
N ASP A 523 0.06 17.13 -23.39
CA ASP A 523 0.87 15.91 -23.51
C ASP A 523 1.25 15.44 -22.11
N ARG A 524 0.83 14.24 -21.73
CA ARG A 524 1.05 13.67 -20.40
C ARG A 524 1.64 12.27 -20.53
N LYS A 525 2.88 12.09 -20.11
CA LYS A 525 3.58 10.80 -20.21
C LYS A 525 3.12 9.84 -19.13
N SER A 526 3.13 8.54 -19.43
CA SER A 526 2.87 7.48 -18.45
C SER A 526 3.83 7.52 -17.26
N SER A 527 5.07 7.99 -17.46
CA SER A 527 6.08 8.16 -16.40
C SER A 527 5.78 9.32 -15.45
N GLU A 528 4.86 10.21 -15.80
CA GLU A 528 4.48 11.37 -14.98
C GLU A 528 3.23 11.10 -14.13
N ALA A 529 2.64 9.91 -14.25
CA ALA A 529 1.40 9.53 -13.57
C ALA A 529 1.52 9.72 -12.05
N SER A 530 0.59 10.48 -11.48
CA SER A 530 0.61 10.90 -10.06
C SER A 530 0.15 9.83 -9.08
N ILE A 531 -0.12 8.64 -9.61
CA ILE A 531 -0.63 7.48 -8.89
C ILE A 531 0.42 6.39 -8.70
N THR A 532 1.55 6.49 -9.42
CA THR A 532 2.55 5.44 -9.47
C THR A 532 3.93 5.86 -9.02
N VAL A 533 4.67 4.96 -8.37
CA VAL A 533 6.05 5.24 -7.89
C VAL A 533 7.09 4.46 -8.70
N PRO A 534 8.33 4.98 -8.82
CA PRO A 534 9.43 4.20 -9.37
C PRO A 534 9.81 3.04 -8.43
N ASP A 535 10.49 2.03 -8.96
CA ASP A 535 11.09 0.99 -8.12
C ASP A 535 12.23 1.55 -7.28
N VAL A 536 12.23 1.20 -6.00
CA VAL A 536 13.33 1.54 -5.09
C VAL A 536 14.57 0.71 -5.47
N PRO A 537 15.76 1.33 -5.63
CA PRO A 537 16.98 0.61 -5.95
C PRO A 537 17.38 -0.38 -4.85
N THR A 538 18.23 -1.35 -5.21
CA THR A 538 18.76 -2.32 -4.23
C THR A 538 19.57 -1.63 -3.12
N TYR A 539 19.69 -2.28 -1.96
CA TYR A 539 20.51 -1.84 -0.82
C TYR A 539 21.88 -1.32 -1.23
N LYS A 540 22.61 -2.11 -2.02
CA LYS A 540 23.96 -1.76 -2.49
C LYS A 540 23.94 -0.46 -3.30
N THR A 541 23.02 -0.36 -4.26
CA THR A 541 22.88 0.83 -5.11
C THR A 541 22.50 2.06 -4.29
N LEU A 542 21.62 1.91 -3.31
CA LEU A 542 21.22 2.99 -2.41
C LEU A 542 22.38 3.50 -1.54
N VAL A 543 23.21 2.59 -1.01
CA VAL A 543 24.45 2.93 -0.29
C VAL A 543 25.40 3.70 -1.20
N GLU A 544 25.71 3.18 -2.39
CA GLU A 544 26.58 3.83 -3.37
C GLU A 544 26.08 5.24 -3.74
N LYS A 545 24.79 5.40 -4.01
CA LYS A 545 24.17 6.70 -4.30
C LYS A 545 24.27 7.67 -3.14
N THR A 546 24.14 7.19 -1.91
CA THR A 546 24.23 8.01 -0.69
C THR A 546 25.65 8.50 -0.45
N GLU A 547 26.63 7.63 -0.59
CA GLU A 547 28.06 7.97 -0.48
C GLU A 547 28.49 8.97 -1.57
N ASN A 548 27.97 8.80 -2.78
CA ASN A 548 28.17 9.71 -3.91
C ASN A 548 27.36 11.00 -3.82
N ARG A 549 26.50 11.16 -2.81
CA ARG A 549 25.61 12.32 -2.60
C ARG A 549 24.69 12.59 -3.79
N GLU A 550 24.17 11.53 -4.41
CA GLU A 550 23.18 11.62 -5.48
C GLU A 550 21.79 12.00 -4.95
N ASN A 551 20.95 12.60 -5.80
CA ASN A 551 19.59 12.93 -5.42
C ASN A 551 18.72 11.65 -5.36
N LEU A 552 18.10 11.41 -4.20
CA LEU A 552 17.21 10.29 -3.94
C LEU A 552 15.73 10.69 -3.84
N GLU A 553 15.40 11.97 -4.08
CA GLU A 553 14.07 12.55 -3.88
C GLU A 553 12.94 11.77 -4.57
N MET A 554 13.22 11.19 -5.75
CA MET A 554 12.23 10.41 -6.51
C MET A 554 11.80 9.10 -5.82
N TYR A 555 12.57 8.61 -4.84
CA TYR A 555 12.26 7.39 -4.09
C TYR A 555 11.68 7.67 -2.70
N GLU A 556 11.61 8.95 -2.28
CA GLU A 556 11.10 9.34 -0.95
C GLU A 556 9.66 8.90 -0.73
N SER A 557 8.81 9.11 -1.74
CA SER A 557 7.45 8.64 -1.72
C SER A 557 7.44 7.23 -2.30
N SER A 558 7.63 6.23 -1.45
CA SER A 558 7.46 4.83 -1.83
C SER A 558 5.98 4.39 -1.87
N THR A 559 5.04 5.32 -1.65
CA THR A 559 3.60 4.99 -1.61
C THR A 559 2.93 5.25 -2.95
N GLY A 560 2.59 4.16 -3.62
CA GLY A 560 1.85 4.12 -4.88
C GLY A 560 2.05 2.76 -5.51
N ILE A 561 1.20 2.41 -6.47
CA ILE A 561 1.45 1.22 -7.26
C ILE A 561 2.72 1.44 -8.09
N PRO A 562 3.61 0.46 -8.27
CA PRO A 562 4.79 0.68 -9.10
C PRO A 562 4.43 1.07 -10.54
N ASN A 563 5.17 2.02 -11.15
CA ASN A 563 4.85 2.55 -12.48
C ASN A 563 4.72 1.47 -13.56
N ARG A 564 5.57 0.43 -13.51
CA ARG A 564 5.48 -0.73 -14.41
C ARG A 564 4.12 -1.46 -14.39
N LEU A 565 3.34 -1.29 -13.32
CA LEU A 565 2.00 -1.86 -13.13
C LEU A 565 0.87 -0.85 -13.39
N LEU A 566 1.16 0.31 -13.99
CA LEU A 566 0.14 1.29 -14.39
C LEU A 566 -0.92 0.64 -15.28
N LEU A 567 -0.50 -0.16 -16.26
CA LEU A 567 -1.40 -0.94 -17.11
C LEU A 567 -1.63 -2.35 -16.55
N PRO A 568 -2.85 -2.90 -16.67
CA PRO A 568 -3.05 -4.33 -16.49
C PRO A 568 -2.33 -5.11 -17.59
N LYS A 569 -2.09 -6.41 -17.37
CA LYS A 569 -1.35 -7.24 -18.34
C LYS A 569 -1.90 -7.10 -19.75
N GLY A 570 -3.21 -7.11 -19.98
CA GLY A 570 -3.74 -7.20 -21.34
C GLY A 570 -3.63 -8.62 -21.91
N CYS A 571 -3.98 -8.79 -23.18
CA CYS A 571 -3.91 -10.07 -23.89
C CYS A 571 -3.47 -9.88 -25.35
N GLU A 572 -3.27 -10.98 -26.09
CA GLU A 572 -2.81 -10.94 -27.49
C GLU A 572 -3.79 -10.18 -28.39
N GLU A 573 -5.10 -10.37 -28.18
CA GLU A 573 -6.17 -9.70 -28.92
C GLU A 573 -6.45 -8.26 -28.47
N GLY A 574 -5.81 -7.84 -27.37
CA GLY A 574 -6.04 -6.57 -26.69
C GLY A 574 -7.23 -6.62 -25.73
N THR A 575 -6.98 -6.38 -24.44
CA THR A 575 -8.05 -6.20 -23.44
C THR A 575 -8.65 -4.81 -23.57
N GLU A 576 -9.98 -4.73 -23.70
CA GLU A 576 -10.71 -3.49 -24.01
C GLU A 576 -11.05 -2.70 -22.74
N PHE A 577 -10.67 -1.42 -22.73
CA PHE A 577 -11.01 -0.46 -21.68
C PHE A 577 -11.68 0.77 -22.28
N ARG A 578 -12.64 1.35 -21.53
CA ARG A 578 -13.13 2.71 -21.75
C ARG A 578 -12.28 3.65 -20.89
N LEU A 579 -11.68 4.65 -21.52
CA LEU A 579 -10.80 5.65 -20.89
C LEU A 579 -11.55 7.00 -20.81
N PRO A 580 -12.40 7.22 -19.78
CA PRO A 580 -12.93 8.56 -19.51
C PRO A 580 -11.84 9.52 -19.04
N VAL A 581 -11.83 10.70 -19.64
CA VAL A 581 -11.04 11.86 -19.23
C VAL A 581 -12.01 12.96 -18.82
N ALA A 582 -11.95 13.39 -17.56
CA ALA A 582 -12.75 14.48 -17.02
C ALA A 582 -11.85 15.69 -16.71
N VAL A 583 -12.33 16.87 -17.09
CA VAL A 583 -11.68 18.16 -16.78
C VAL A 583 -12.59 18.94 -15.84
N THR A 584 -12.12 19.20 -14.62
CA THR A 584 -12.93 19.79 -13.54
C THR A 584 -12.29 21.07 -13.00
N ASP A 585 -13.07 21.90 -12.30
CA ASP A 585 -12.65 23.24 -11.88
C ASP A 585 -11.70 23.20 -10.66
N ALA A 586 -10.44 23.57 -10.87
CA ALA A 586 -9.44 23.56 -9.80
C ALA A 586 -9.67 24.66 -8.75
N GLU A 587 -10.46 25.71 -9.04
CA GLU A 587 -10.78 26.74 -8.03
C GLU A 587 -11.58 26.16 -6.86
N ASN A 588 -12.40 25.13 -7.11
CA ASN A 588 -13.23 24.47 -6.10
C ASN A 588 -12.63 23.13 -5.63
N ASP A 589 -11.86 22.46 -6.51
CA ASP A 589 -11.34 21.13 -6.24
C ASP A 589 -10.03 21.14 -5.43
N VAL A 590 -9.21 22.19 -5.47
CA VAL A 590 -7.86 22.15 -4.89
C VAL A 590 -7.80 22.79 -3.49
N ASN A 591 -7.37 22.01 -2.49
CA ASN A 591 -7.07 22.50 -1.13
C ASN A 591 -5.62 22.95 -0.94
N ASP A 592 -4.69 22.25 -1.57
CA ASP A 592 -3.26 22.50 -1.44
C ASP A 592 -2.64 22.63 -2.83
N GLU A 593 -1.96 23.75 -3.08
CA GLU A 593 -1.32 24.00 -4.36
C GLU A 593 -0.14 23.06 -4.67
N SER A 594 0.28 22.20 -3.73
CA SER A 594 1.19 21.09 -4.00
C SER A 594 0.67 20.11 -5.05
N ILE A 595 -0.65 20.05 -5.27
CA ILE A 595 -1.28 19.36 -6.42
C ILE A 595 -0.83 19.93 -7.78
N ILE A 596 -0.39 21.21 -7.80
CA ILE A 596 0.04 21.95 -9.00
C ILE A 596 1.54 21.82 -9.23
N THR A 597 2.34 21.67 -8.18
CA THR A 597 3.80 21.64 -8.30
C THR A 597 4.35 20.26 -8.65
N MET A 598 3.52 19.20 -8.65
CA MET A 598 3.88 17.88 -9.16
C MET A 598 5.13 17.27 -8.50
N GLN A 599 5.43 17.62 -7.25
CA GLN A 599 6.59 17.04 -6.56
C GLN A 599 6.25 15.81 -5.71
N LYS A 600 4.97 15.56 -5.37
CA LYS A 600 4.54 14.46 -4.48
C LYS A 600 3.12 13.97 -4.83
N TYR A 601 2.92 12.65 -4.75
CA TYR A 601 1.79 11.86 -5.27
C TYR A 601 0.44 12.10 -4.57
N HIS A 602 -0.67 11.92 -5.30
CA HIS A 602 -2.01 12.38 -4.88
C HIS A 602 -2.81 11.41 -4.00
N HIS A 603 -2.46 10.13 -3.97
CA HIS A 603 -3.36 9.13 -3.39
C HIS A 603 -3.49 9.13 -1.87
N TYR A 604 -2.62 9.84 -1.14
CA TYR A 604 -2.51 9.63 0.32
C TYR A 604 -2.26 10.89 1.14
N GLY A 605 -2.44 12.06 0.52
CA GLY A 605 -2.20 13.35 1.13
C GLY A 605 -0.74 13.65 1.45
N VAL A 606 -0.42 14.93 1.64
CA VAL A 606 0.93 15.37 2.06
C VAL A 606 0.85 15.75 3.53
N ARG A 607 1.48 14.94 4.40
CA ARG A 607 1.50 15.19 5.87
C ARG A 607 0.09 15.35 6.46
N GLY A 608 -0.83 14.49 6.03
CA GLY A 608 -2.20 14.50 6.52
C GLY A 608 -3.07 15.60 5.93
N VAL A 609 -2.74 16.13 4.74
CA VAL A 609 -3.61 17.04 3.98
C VAL A 609 -3.98 16.38 2.66
N GLN A 610 -5.27 16.20 2.39
CA GLN A 610 -5.74 15.70 1.10
C GLN A 610 -5.82 16.85 0.08
N PRO A 611 -5.07 16.78 -1.04
CA PRO A 611 -4.92 17.93 -1.96
C PRO A 611 -6.17 18.22 -2.81
N ASP A 612 -7.01 17.21 -3.05
CA ASP A 612 -8.25 17.30 -3.81
C ASP A 612 -9.45 17.23 -2.86
N ASN A 613 -10.35 18.21 -2.94
CA ASN A 613 -11.61 18.27 -2.19
C ASN A 613 -12.64 17.27 -2.66
N ARG A 614 -12.54 16.79 -3.90
CA ARG A 614 -13.53 15.85 -4.43
C ARG A 614 -13.40 14.48 -3.78
N PRO A 615 -14.51 13.72 -3.68
CA PRO A 615 -14.48 12.31 -3.35
C PRO A 615 -13.48 11.56 -4.25
N PHE A 616 -12.81 10.55 -3.71
CA PHE A 616 -11.95 9.74 -4.54
C PHE A 616 -12.75 9.00 -5.62
N GLY A 617 -12.21 8.93 -6.84
CA GLY A 617 -12.91 8.35 -8.00
C GLY A 617 -13.86 9.33 -8.71
N TYR A 618 -14.02 10.56 -8.23
CA TYR A 618 -14.80 11.59 -8.91
C TYR A 618 -14.33 11.79 -10.36
N PRO A 619 -15.24 11.94 -11.34
CA PRO A 619 -16.70 12.08 -11.21
C PRO A 619 -17.52 10.78 -11.31
N LEU A 620 -16.86 9.61 -11.23
CA LEU A 620 -17.50 8.30 -11.45
C LEU A 620 -17.58 7.45 -10.17
N ASP A 621 -17.36 8.06 -9.01
CA ASP A 621 -17.48 7.42 -7.70
C ASP A 621 -18.94 7.01 -7.42
N ARG A 622 -19.92 7.85 -7.77
CA ARG A 622 -21.36 7.59 -7.53
C ARG A 622 -22.05 6.85 -8.67
N ARG A 623 -23.24 6.33 -8.39
CA ARG A 623 -24.12 5.74 -9.41
C ARG A 623 -24.36 6.67 -10.60
N VAL A 624 -24.29 6.10 -11.79
CA VAL A 624 -24.63 6.71 -13.07
C VAL A 624 -25.75 5.86 -13.70
N PRO A 625 -27.01 6.08 -13.27
CA PRO A 625 -28.14 5.29 -13.76
C PRO A 625 -28.43 5.52 -15.25
N ASP A 626 -28.01 6.67 -15.77
CA ASP A 626 -28.13 7.05 -17.18
C ASP A 626 -26.78 7.59 -17.69
N GLU A 627 -26.11 6.82 -18.54
CA GLU A 627 -24.80 7.20 -19.09
C GLU A 627 -24.86 8.48 -19.94
N HIS A 628 -26.03 8.83 -20.49
CA HIS A 628 -26.21 10.06 -21.27
C HIS A 628 -25.91 11.33 -20.45
N ILE A 629 -26.09 11.30 -19.12
CA ILE A 629 -25.75 12.44 -18.26
C ILE A 629 -24.26 12.74 -18.34
N VAL A 630 -23.41 11.70 -18.38
CA VAL A 630 -21.95 11.85 -18.50
C VAL A 630 -21.57 12.20 -19.94
N ASP A 631 -22.19 11.56 -20.93
CA ASP A 631 -21.89 11.79 -22.35
C ASP A 631 -22.28 13.20 -22.84
N GLU A 632 -23.28 13.82 -22.22
CA GLU A 632 -23.71 15.19 -22.55
C GLU A 632 -22.86 16.30 -21.91
N VAL A 633 -21.99 15.97 -20.95
CA VAL A 633 -21.13 16.93 -20.26
C VAL A 633 -19.88 17.17 -21.09
N SER A 634 -19.73 18.38 -21.64
CA SER A 634 -18.68 18.68 -22.63
C SER A 634 -17.25 18.53 -22.10
N ASN A 635 -17.05 18.69 -20.80
CA ASN A 635 -15.75 18.56 -20.13
C ASN A 635 -15.41 17.10 -19.74
N ILE A 636 -16.21 16.11 -20.16
CA ILE A 636 -15.90 14.69 -20.01
C ILE A 636 -15.93 14.03 -21.40
N LYS A 637 -14.91 13.22 -21.71
CA LYS A 637 -14.87 12.43 -22.95
C LYS A 637 -14.30 11.06 -22.68
N ALA A 638 -14.99 10.03 -23.16
CA ALA A 638 -14.50 8.66 -23.12
C ALA A 638 -14.00 8.18 -24.50
N THR A 639 -12.85 7.51 -24.51
CA THR A 639 -12.30 6.83 -25.70
C THR A 639 -12.11 5.35 -25.41
N MET A 640 -12.36 4.48 -26.38
CA MET A 640 -12.04 3.05 -26.28
C MET A 640 -10.56 2.82 -26.56
N VAL A 641 -9.89 2.08 -25.67
CA VAL A 641 -8.48 1.70 -25.80
C VAL A 641 -8.31 0.19 -25.61
N LYS A 642 -7.19 -0.35 -26.11
CA LYS A 642 -6.83 -1.76 -25.95
C LYS A 642 -5.43 -1.90 -25.38
N VAL A 643 -5.27 -2.75 -24.38
CA VAL A 643 -3.97 -3.10 -23.80
C VAL A 643 -3.56 -4.48 -24.29
N TYR A 644 -2.41 -4.55 -24.94
CA TYR A 644 -1.88 -5.77 -25.56
C TYR A 644 -0.76 -6.40 -24.73
N ASN A 645 -0.64 -7.72 -24.79
CA ASN A 645 0.53 -8.44 -24.29
C ASN A 645 0.88 -9.56 -25.27
N HIS A 646 2.09 -9.48 -25.83
CA HIS A 646 2.60 -10.44 -26.81
C HIS A 646 3.53 -11.49 -26.18
N ASN A 647 3.42 -11.72 -24.87
CA ASN A 647 4.28 -12.59 -24.07
C ASN A 647 5.79 -12.32 -24.24
N VAL A 648 6.15 -11.06 -24.51
CA VAL A 648 7.54 -10.62 -24.58
C VAL A 648 8.17 -10.73 -23.19
N PHE A 649 9.37 -11.32 -23.14
CA PHE A 649 10.15 -11.46 -21.92
C PHE A 649 11.57 -10.89 -22.12
N ILE A 650 11.96 -9.94 -21.27
CA ILE A 650 13.27 -9.29 -21.28
C ILE A 650 14.13 -9.89 -20.16
N PRO A 651 15.23 -10.62 -20.47
CA PRO A 651 16.11 -11.17 -19.44
C PRO A 651 16.95 -10.08 -18.78
N LEU A 652 17.52 -10.39 -17.60
CA LEU A 652 18.48 -9.52 -16.92
C LEU A 652 19.69 -9.24 -17.84
N SER A 653 20.03 -7.95 -17.98
CA SER A 653 21.17 -7.46 -18.78
C SER A 653 22.51 -7.65 -18.11
#